data_AF-A0A8T7M7E4-F1
#
_entry.id   AF-A0A8T7M7E4-F1
#
_cell.length_a   1.000
_cell.length_b   1.000
_cell.length_c   1.000
_cell.angle_alpha   90.00
_cell.angle_beta   90.00
_cell.angle_gamma   90.00
#
_symmetry.space_group_name_H-M   'P 1'
#
loop_
_entity.id
_entity.type
_entity.pdbx_description
1 polymer ?
#
loop_
_entity_poly.entity_id
_entity_poly.type
_entity_poly.pdbx_seq_one_letter_code
_entity_poly.pdbx_strand_id
1 'polypeptide(L)'
;MKPKVGRFALFVALLFCASLIIAATLPTEAYAEGGTFPAEPFNGLQINYSVSGARLTSPIDSYSFTNGRDYRGVLTESTLKISGSVSATSGWGANLAVNVSVGKETKNFKAESFPPNGLSPAGGWKQNFEVSVTVEKFSEVSSASFSINLNGSYNAGGRSVVVSGTVRGPLVDLCEEAKLFFNDEELSHANVSSSTAFKSFKMKMSYDEMRYDLQGGWNKYNGEFEKMGLPKPYVPYNVGGAVPALTWLFAEGGVSDSISKQYVFNKDGLDPLMRNYSVKHGTEPALKEAMQLKATREGRPLTPGDVFYLAMIQADGSVRNAMLLAHNTLRSLARAGDAAYTGVSQDPAFYNANAQNSAAVPPYLVTIREGDNAGPWYHLFGTAFFELESQGQWGPLASIKDMLTWENAKGLLSGNLYTPAKDDAQSTSSELANLAEQYYRQLLGNRNPDIEKFCFNVWGGQLGAWLWNIAPKSGVDISGAKGVADWVKGYTWDPAVGLASYVKNYVTGGTTATKTQPTVSIFGAKNAKPKPKLVMTGSPINMTWEGQNLKMAIDQNTGALYGYMPFSIWPVQEKDGTWAMLWSAPPDLNYKVTLEGSGGGNVHLVAIDPESSQIATYTSPVSTGEKMTMDVSAKNSLPSLSRASGEVIKPAVRTANLSPISSDVQATATDAGIPGWVVPALIGVIAAAALLIIVTLVLLLGHKRTKTIRH
;
A
#
# COMPACT_ATOMS: atom_id res chain seq x y z
N MET A 1 29.67 61.56 28.28
CA MET A 1 29.06 60.44 27.55
C MET A 1 29.29 59.15 28.34
N LYS A 2 28.25 58.57 28.96
CA LYS A 2 28.34 57.28 29.64
C LYS A 2 28.05 56.16 28.62
N PRO A 3 28.83 55.07 28.58
CA PRO A 3 28.71 54.09 27.50
C PRO A 3 27.45 53.23 27.69
N LYS A 4 26.61 53.16 26.66
CA LYS A 4 25.39 52.32 26.57
C LYS A 4 25.72 50.82 26.40
N VAL A 5 26.74 50.31 27.10
CA VAL A 5 27.17 48.90 27.00
C VAL A 5 26.25 47.98 27.79
N GLY A 6 25.58 48.48 28.84
CA GLY A 6 24.74 47.66 29.73
C GLY A 6 23.50 47.04 29.07
N ARG A 7 22.91 47.67 28.05
CA ARG A 7 21.67 47.15 27.42
C ARG A 7 21.94 46.01 26.43
N PHE A 8 23.09 45.99 25.79
CA PHE A 8 23.47 44.91 24.88
C PHE A 8 23.89 43.66 25.66
N ALA A 9 24.69 43.82 26.73
CA ALA A 9 25.07 42.72 27.61
C ALA A 9 23.85 42.07 28.30
N LEU A 10 22.88 42.88 28.75
CA LEU A 10 21.63 42.37 29.35
C LEU A 10 20.77 41.59 28.34
N PHE A 11 20.72 42.05 27.08
CA PHE A 11 19.97 41.36 26.02
C PHE A 11 20.61 40.02 25.63
N VAL A 12 21.94 39.97 25.56
CA VAL A 12 22.69 38.72 25.31
C VAL A 12 22.53 37.75 26.48
N ALA A 13 22.58 38.23 27.73
CA ALA A 13 22.35 37.40 28.91
C ALA A 13 20.92 36.84 28.97
N LEU A 14 19.91 37.62 28.61
CA LEU A 14 18.53 37.16 28.52
C LEU A 14 18.31 36.11 27.42
N LEU A 15 18.96 36.27 26.27
CA LEU A 15 18.96 35.25 25.21
C LEU A 15 19.63 33.95 25.65
N PHE A 16 20.75 34.04 26.38
CA PHE A 16 21.45 32.88 26.90
C PHE A 16 20.63 32.14 27.97
N CYS A 17 19.99 32.88 28.89
CA CYS A 17 19.07 32.31 29.88
C CYS A 17 17.81 31.71 29.23
N ALA A 18 17.25 32.35 28.21
CA ALA A 18 16.12 31.80 27.45
C ALA A 18 16.51 30.50 26.73
N SER A 19 17.70 30.42 26.15
CA SER A 19 18.19 29.18 25.52
C SER A 19 18.46 28.06 26.53
N LEU A 20 18.92 28.36 27.74
CA LEU A 20 19.11 27.39 28.82
C LEU A 20 17.77 26.88 29.38
N ILE A 21 16.75 27.74 29.47
CA ILE A 21 15.40 27.35 29.90
C ILE A 21 14.71 26.50 28.81
N ILE A 22 14.90 26.81 27.52
CA ILE A 22 14.38 26.00 26.41
C ILE A 22 15.07 24.63 26.35
N ALA A 23 16.38 24.56 26.58
CA ALA A 23 17.12 23.29 26.63
C ALA A 23 16.74 22.41 27.84
N ALA A 24 16.34 23.01 28.96
CA ALA A 24 15.92 22.30 30.17
C ALA A 24 14.42 21.94 30.21
N THR A 25 13.62 22.38 29.22
CA THR A 25 12.16 22.13 29.16
C THR A 25 11.71 21.36 27.93
N LEU A 26 12.63 20.82 27.13
CA LEU A 26 12.26 19.79 26.15
C LEU A 26 11.82 18.55 26.93
N PRO A 27 10.53 18.16 26.87
CA PRO A 27 10.08 16.95 27.53
C PRO A 27 10.78 15.78 26.83
N THR A 28 11.77 15.17 27.49
CA THR A 28 12.12 13.78 27.21
C THR A 28 10.94 12.97 27.73
N GLU A 29 9.93 12.79 26.88
CA GLU A 29 8.84 11.85 27.16
C GLU A 29 9.43 10.44 27.13
N ALA A 30 10.08 10.04 28.22
CA ALA A 30 10.33 8.66 28.53
C ALA A 30 8.97 8.03 28.81
N TYR A 31 8.32 7.54 27.76
CA TYR A 31 7.14 6.70 27.91
C TYR A 31 7.58 5.44 28.66
N ALA A 32 7.27 5.40 29.95
CA ALA A 32 7.32 4.18 30.72
C ALA A 32 6.19 3.27 30.21
N GLU A 33 6.51 2.34 29.34
CA GLU A 33 5.54 1.36 28.82
C GLU A 33 5.46 0.17 29.78
N GLY A 34 4.28 -0.10 30.33
CA GLY A 34 4.14 -1.05 31.43
C GLY A 34 2.69 -1.38 31.73
N GLY A 35 2.50 -2.33 32.65
CA GLY A 35 1.17 -2.70 33.09
C GLY A 35 1.16 -3.89 34.02
N THR A 36 -0.06 -4.37 34.28
CA THR A 36 -0.28 -5.59 35.06
C THR A 36 -0.61 -6.75 34.12
N PHE A 37 0.03 -7.90 34.32
CA PHE A 37 -0.21 -9.13 33.58
C PHE A 37 -0.14 -10.38 34.48
N PRO A 38 -1.12 -11.30 34.40
CA PRO A 38 -2.41 -11.10 33.72
C PRO A 38 -3.25 -10.05 34.45
N ALA A 39 -4.32 -9.54 33.82
CA ALA A 39 -5.20 -8.55 34.43
C ALA A 39 -5.78 -9.06 35.77
N GLU A 40 -6.18 -10.33 35.79
CA GLU A 40 -6.52 -11.08 37.01
C GLU A 40 -5.39 -12.07 37.36
N PRO A 41 -5.08 -12.34 38.63
CA PRO A 41 -4.04 -13.28 39.01
C PRO A 41 -4.26 -14.70 38.46
N PHE A 42 -3.26 -15.25 37.77
CA PHE A 42 -3.31 -16.61 37.23
C PHE A 42 -2.71 -17.61 38.22
N ASN A 43 -3.56 -18.44 38.84
CA ASN A 43 -3.17 -19.26 40.00
C ASN A 43 -2.53 -18.42 41.11
N GLY A 44 -3.02 -17.19 41.30
CA GLY A 44 -2.46 -16.26 42.27
C GLY A 44 -1.11 -15.65 41.88
N LEU A 45 -0.61 -15.87 40.65
CA LEU A 45 0.58 -15.23 40.08
C LEU A 45 0.19 -13.96 39.30
N GLN A 46 0.89 -12.86 39.55
CA GLN A 46 0.70 -11.61 38.82
C GLN A 46 1.98 -10.77 38.79
N ILE A 47 2.24 -10.11 37.67
CA ILE A 47 3.38 -9.22 37.44
C ILE A 47 2.84 -7.82 37.17
N ASN A 48 3.35 -6.82 37.89
CA ASN A 48 3.17 -5.40 37.58
C ASN A 48 4.53 -4.81 37.21
N TYR A 49 4.69 -4.26 36.01
CA TYR A 49 6.01 -3.88 35.48
C TYR A 49 5.95 -2.59 34.67
N SER A 50 7.12 -2.00 34.47
CA SER A 50 7.40 -0.84 33.65
C SER A 50 8.70 -1.05 32.87
N VAL A 51 8.71 -0.63 31.62
CA VAL A 51 9.83 -0.66 30.70
C VAL A 51 10.13 0.78 30.28
N SER A 52 11.39 1.21 30.39
CA SER A 52 11.84 2.52 29.93
C SER A 52 13.10 2.41 29.09
N GLY A 53 13.31 3.39 28.20
CA GLY A 53 14.41 3.38 27.22
C GLY A 53 14.12 2.54 25.96
N ALA A 54 12.90 2.06 25.83
CA ALA A 54 12.37 1.45 24.61
C ALA A 54 10.94 1.93 24.38
N ARG A 55 10.57 2.07 23.10
CA ARG A 55 9.19 2.19 22.65
C ARG A 55 8.72 0.81 22.23
N LEU A 56 7.68 0.29 22.87
CA LEU A 56 7.18 -1.05 22.60
C LEU A 56 5.95 -0.99 21.69
N THR A 57 5.70 -2.10 21.02
CA THR A 57 4.47 -2.34 20.26
C THR A 57 3.36 -2.79 21.19
N SER A 58 2.13 -2.90 20.67
CA SER A 58 1.06 -3.56 21.42
C SER A 58 1.47 -5.01 21.73
N PRO A 59 1.31 -5.49 22.98
CA PRO A 59 1.74 -6.84 23.33
C PRO A 59 0.89 -7.90 22.65
N ILE A 60 1.48 -9.07 22.41
CA ILE A 60 0.75 -10.29 22.08
C ILE A 60 0.67 -11.16 23.34
N ASP A 61 -0.55 -11.35 23.84
CA ASP A 61 -0.83 -12.20 24.97
C ASP A 61 -1.15 -13.63 24.53
N SER A 62 -0.69 -14.61 25.30
CA SER A 62 -0.97 -16.03 25.15
C SER A 62 -1.43 -16.61 26.49
N TYR A 63 -2.54 -17.35 26.47
CA TYR A 63 -3.17 -17.91 27.66
C TYR A 63 -3.17 -19.43 27.57
N SER A 64 -2.41 -20.09 28.45
CA SER A 64 -2.23 -21.54 28.46
C SER A 64 -1.72 -22.00 29.84
N PHE A 65 -1.00 -23.13 29.92
CA PHE A 65 -0.30 -23.57 31.13
C PHE A 65 0.74 -22.55 31.63
N THR A 66 1.29 -21.79 30.70
CA THR A 66 2.07 -20.57 30.94
C THR A 66 1.31 -19.42 30.31
N ASN A 67 0.98 -18.41 31.10
CA ASN A 67 0.47 -17.16 30.54
C ASN A 67 1.66 -16.31 30.12
N GLY A 68 1.74 -15.98 28.84
CA GLY A 68 2.83 -15.21 28.26
C GLY A 68 2.34 -13.89 27.69
N ARG A 69 3.10 -12.82 27.90
CA ARG A 69 2.94 -11.54 27.21
C ARG A 69 4.25 -11.22 26.52
N ASP A 70 4.22 -11.07 25.21
CA ASP A 70 5.40 -10.72 24.42
C ASP A 70 5.28 -9.32 23.85
N TYR A 71 6.40 -8.61 23.77
CA TYR A 71 6.54 -7.29 23.18
C TYR A 71 7.57 -7.31 22.05
N ARG A 72 7.36 -6.47 21.04
CA ARG A 72 8.43 -5.96 20.18
C ARG A 72 8.66 -4.49 20.49
N GLY A 73 9.78 -3.94 20.02
CA GLY A 73 10.03 -2.52 20.19
C GLY A 73 11.36 -2.07 19.64
N VAL A 74 11.60 -0.78 19.81
CA VAL A 74 12.82 -0.08 19.39
C VAL A 74 13.42 0.57 20.62
N LEU A 75 14.73 0.41 20.82
CA LEU A 75 15.40 1.21 21.83
C LEU A 75 15.33 2.68 21.44
N THR A 76 14.97 3.51 22.39
CA THR A 76 14.93 4.96 22.23
C THR A 76 16.09 5.65 22.95
N GLU A 77 16.72 4.94 23.89
CA GLU A 77 17.79 5.47 24.74
C GLU A 77 18.94 4.45 24.88
N SER A 78 20.08 4.93 25.34
CA SER A 78 21.25 4.08 25.65
C SER A 78 21.06 3.16 26.87
N THR A 79 19.97 3.32 27.61
CA THR A 79 19.67 2.52 28.81
C THR A 79 18.33 1.85 28.67
N LEU A 80 18.29 0.51 28.66
CA LEU A 80 17.06 -0.26 28.83
C LEU A 80 16.87 -0.57 30.31
N LYS A 81 15.75 -0.13 30.90
CA LYS A 81 15.42 -0.37 32.31
C LYS A 81 14.06 -1.05 32.44
N ILE A 82 14.02 -2.11 33.25
CA ILE A 82 12.83 -2.86 33.60
C ILE A 82 12.66 -2.82 35.12
N SER A 83 11.53 -2.33 35.60
CA SER A 83 11.21 -2.25 37.02
C SER A 83 9.79 -2.73 37.29
N GLY A 84 9.49 -3.09 38.53
CA GLY A 84 8.15 -3.54 38.89
C GLY A 84 8.06 -4.30 40.20
N SER A 85 6.97 -5.04 40.33
CA SER A 85 6.69 -5.94 41.43
C SER A 85 5.99 -7.20 40.92
N VAL A 86 6.20 -8.31 41.62
CA VAL A 86 5.45 -9.55 41.42
C VAL A 86 4.69 -9.92 42.67
N SER A 87 3.61 -10.69 42.50
CA SER A 87 2.91 -11.33 43.60
C SER A 87 2.60 -12.79 43.31
N ALA A 88 2.68 -13.63 44.35
CA ALA A 88 2.29 -15.03 44.34
C ALA A 88 1.49 -15.35 45.61
N THR A 89 0.20 -15.61 45.46
CA THR A 89 -0.76 -15.77 46.59
C THR A 89 -1.22 -17.20 46.82
N SER A 90 -0.81 -18.14 45.98
CA SER A 90 -1.15 -19.56 46.12
C SER A 90 -0.02 -20.48 45.62
N GLY A 91 -0.04 -21.75 46.04
CA GLY A 91 1.02 -22.74 45.75
C GLY A 91 1.93 -23.01 46.94
N TRP A 92 2.97 -23.82 46.75
CA TRP A 92 3.99 -24.12 47.76
C TRP A 92 5.13 -23.10 47.82
N GLY A 93 5.29 -22.35 46.74
CA GLY A 93 6.30 -21.32 46.62
C GLY A 93 6.36 -20.76 45.21
N ALA A 94 7.20 -19.75 45.02
CA ALA A 94 7.37 -19.11 43.73
C ALA A 94 8.78 -18.56 43.53
N ASN A 95 9.19 -18.48 42.26
CA ASN A 95 10.50 -18.04 41.81
C ASN A 95 10.32 -16.92 40.78
N LEU A 96 11.10 -15.86 40.93
CA LEU A 96 11.21 -14.75 39.99
C LEU A 96 12.59 -14.76 39.35
N ALA A 97 12.64 -14.65 38.02
CA ALA A 97 13.85 -14.32 37.27
C ALA A 97 13.56 -13.16 36.32
N VAL A 98 14.34 -12.08 36.43
CA VAL A 98 14.30 -10.93 35.52
C VAL A 98 15.62 -10.87 34.77
N ASN A 99 15.58 -10.81 33.44
CA ASN A 99 16.75 -10.70 32.58
C ASN A 99 16.57 -9.49 31.67
N VAL A 100 17.62 -8.69 31.51
CA VAL A 100 17.67 -7.53 30.60
C VAL A 100 18.98 -7.59 29.85
N SER A 101 18.92 -7.43 28.53
CA SER A 101 20.08 -7.50 27.64
C SER A 101 20.05 -6.35 26.64
N VAL A 102 21.20 -5.72 26.38
CA VAL A 102 21.40 -4.70 25.35
C VAL A 102 22.73 -4.97 24.65
N GLY A 103 22.68 -5.33 23.37
CA GLY A 103 23.83 -5.80 22.63
C GLY A 103 24.45 -7.05 23.28
N LYS A 104 25.69 -6.93 23.75
CA LYS A 104 26.41 -8.01 24.44
C LYS A 104 26.24 -7.97 25.96
N GLU A 105 25.77 -6.85 26.49
CA GLU A 105 25.63 -6.64 27.93
C GLU A 105 24.34 -7.27 28.43
N THR A 106 24.40 -8.01 29.53
CA THR A 106 23.22 -8.65 30.15
C THR A 106 23.29 -8.53 31.66
N LYS A 107 22.16 -8.17 32.28
CA LYS A 107 21.98 -8.21 33.74
C LYS A 107 20.77 -9.03 34.11
N ASN A 108 20.84 -9.64 35.28
CA ASN A 108 19.76 -10.46 35.81
C ASN A 108 19.48 -10.15 37.29
N PHE A 109 18.25 -10.41 37.70
CA PHE A 109 17.78 -10.38 39.07
C PHE A 109 16.98 -11.66 39.35
N LYS A 110 17.16 -12.25 40.52
CA LYS A 110 16.45 -13.46 40.93
C LYS A 110 15.98 -13.33 42.38
N ALA A 111 14.81 -13.89 42.67
CA ALA A 111 14.26 -13.98 44.01
C ALA A 111 13.34 -15.21 44.11
N GLU A 112 13.16 -15.77 45.30
CA GLU A 112 12.29 -16.92 45.53
C GLU A 112 11.67 -16.91 46.92
N SER A 113 10.57 -17.63 47.09
CA SER A 113 9.90 -17.81 48.38
C SER A 113 9.22 -19.17 48.46
N PHE A 114 9.60 -19.99 49.45
CA PHE A 114 9.03 -21.31 49.76
C PHE A 114 8.68 -21.44 51.24
N PRO A 115 7.59 -20.79 51.71
CA PRO A 115 7.19 -20.89 53.10
C PRO A 115 6.76 -22.33 53.46
N PRO A 116 7.04 -22.81 54.70
CA PRO A 116 6.74 -24.19 55.10
C PRO A 116 5.28 -24.62 54.93
N ASN A 117 4.35 -23.68 55.07
CA ASN A 117 2.90 -23.92 54.97
C ASN A 117 2.32 -23.53 53.59
N GLY A 118 3.17 -23.31 52.60
CA GLY A 118 2.78 -22.78 51.29
C GLY A 118 2.37 -21.31 51.33
N LEU A 119 2.15 -20.76 50.14
CA LEU A 119 1.66 -19.42 49.92
C LEU A 119 0.15 -19.39 50.22
N SER A 120 -0.28 -18.40 51.01
CA SER A 120 -1.70 -18.19 51.34
C SER A 120 -2.14 -16.78 50.93
N PRO A 121 -3.44 -16.53 50.69
CA PRO A 121 -3.93 -15.19 50.33
C PRO A 121 -3.58 -14.11 51.36
N ALA A 122 -3.53 -14.46 52.65
CA ALA A 122 -3.20 -13.55 53.75
C ALA A 122 -1.68 -13.33 53.94
N GLY A 123 -0.84 -14.22 53.40
CA GLY A 123 0.61 -14.19 53.53
C GLY A 123 1.34 -14.32 52.18
N GLY A 124 0.69 -13.91 51.09
CA GLY A 124 1.22 -14.07 49.73
C GLY A 124 2.56 -13.38 49.56
N TRP A 125 3.45 -14.00 48.77
CA TRP A 125 4.76 -13.42 48.48
C TRP A 125 4.61 -12.21 47.55
N LYS A 126 5.32 -11.13 47.88
CA LYS A 126 5.47 -9.95 47.03
C LYS A 126 6.95 -9.61 46.92
N GLN A 127 7.40 -9.27 45.73
CA GLN A 127 8.79 -8.92 45.49
C GLN A 127 8.90 -7.78 44.48
N ASN A 128 9.60 -6.71 44.86
CA ASN A 128 9.97 -5.62 43.95
C ASN A 128 11.26 -5.97 43.20
N PHE A 129 11.41 -5.46 41.99
CA PHE A 129 12.62 -5.63 41.19
C PHE A 129 12.92 -4.39 40.35
N GLU A 130 14.20 -4.19 40.05
CA GLU A 130 14.68 -3.20 39.10
C GLU A 130 15.98 -3.70 38.45
N VAL A 131 16.04 -3.71 37.13
CA VAL A 131 17.20 -4.13 36.34
C VAL A 131 17.41 -3.14 35.19
N SER A 132 18.62 -2.61 35.03
CA SER A 132 18.96 -1.67 33.96
C SER A 132 20.31 -2.00 33.30
N VAL A 133 20.34 -1.92 31.97
CA VAL A 133 21.54 -2.12 31.16
C VAL A 133 21.78 -0.86 30.34
N THR A 134 22.97 -0.28 30.46
CA THR A 134 23.40 0.93 29.74
C THR A 134 24.56 0.57 28.82
N VAL A 135 24.55 1.12 27.60
CA VAL A 135 25.62 0.93 26.60
C VAL A 135 26.22 2.27 26.18
N GLU A 136 27.53 2.30 25.94
CA GLU A 136 28.24 3.54 25.60
C GLU A 136 27.94 4.04 24.18
N LYS A 137 27.75 3.13 23.24
CA LYS A 137 27.56 3.43 21.82
C LYS A 137 26.19 3.02 21.31
N PHE A 138 25.20 3.84 21.64
CA PHE A 138 23.80 3.57 21.30
C PHE A 138 23.53 3.29 19.82
N SER A 139 24.22 4.01 18.92
CA SER A 139 24.08 3.85 17.47
C SER A 139 24.61 2.53 16.91
N GLU A 140 25.44 1.79 17.66
CA GLU A 140 26.01 0.51 17.23
C GLU A 140 25.22 -0.70 17.78
N VAL A 141 24.20 -0.46 18.58
CA VAL A 141 23.37 -1.53 19.16
C VAL A 141 22.44 -2.05 18.09
N SER A 142 22.48 -3.35 17.80
CA SER A 142 21.57 -4.01 16.85
C SER A 142 20.34 -4.61 17.52
N SER A 143 20.46 -5.02 18.78
CA SER A 143 19.38 -5.70 19.52
C SER A 143 19.49 -5.53 21.03
N ALA A 144 18.37 -5.74 21.71
CA ALA A 144 18.14 -5.77 23.14
C ALA A 144 16.96 -6.69 23.44
N SER A 145 16.84 -7.12 24.68
CA SER A 145 15.71 -7.94 25.11
C SER A 145 15.49 -7.84 26.60
N PHE A 146 14.29 -8.21 27.04
CA PHE A 146 14.01 -8.43 28.45
C PHE A 146 13.08 -9.63 28.65
N SER A 147 13.12 -10.20 29.85
CA SER A 147 12.19 -11.24 30.29
C SER A 147 11.98 -11.15 31.80
N ILE A 148 10.72 -11.20 32.23
CA ILE A 148 10.27 -11.32 33.61
C ILE A 148 9.55 -12.66 33.69
N ASN A 149 10.13 -13.64 34.36
CA ASN A 149 9.59 -14.99 34.48
C ASN A 149 9.24 -15.29 35.94
N LEU A 150 7.95 -15.39 36.23
CA LEU A 150 7.39 -15.72 37.53
C LEU A 150 6.82 -17.14 37.49
N ASN A 151 7.45 -18.06 38.22
CA ASN A 151 7.07 -19.47 38.29
C ASN A 151 6.51 -19.81 39.66
N GLY A 152 5.28 -20.30 39.74
CA GLY A 152 4.70 -20.87 40.95
C GLY A 152 4.84 -22.39 40.98
N SER A 153 5.05 -22.95 42.16
CA SER A 153 5.11 -24.38 42.43
C SER A 153 3.80 -24.86 43.07
N TYR A 154 3.17 -25.90 42.52
CA TYR A 154 1.89 -26.45 43.00
C TYR A 154 1.95 -27.98 43.07
N ASN A 155 1.00 -28.59 43.77
CA ASN A 155 0.85 -30.06 43.82
C ASN A 155 0.74 -30.70 42.43
N ALA A 156 0.11 -30.01 41.48
CA ALA A 156 -0.10 -30.49 40.11
C ALA A 156 0.98 -30.01 39.12
N GLY A 157 2.16 -29.63 39.61
CA GLY A 157 3.29 -29.13 38.81
C GLY A 157 3.44 -27.60 38.82
N GLY A 158 4.29 -27.08 37.94
CA GLY A 158 4.56 -25.65 37.82
C GLY A 158 3.50 -24.90 37.02
N ARG A 159 3.30 -23.62 37.35
CA ARG A 159 2.58 -22.65 36.49
C ARG A 159 3.41 -21.39 36.38
N SER A 160 3.32 -20.71 35.24
CA SER A 160 4.19 -19.58 34.97
C SER A 160 3.42 -18.40 34.38
N VAL A 161 3.85 -17.20 34.77
CA VAL A 161 3.51 -15.95 34.10
C VAL A 161 4.81 -15.36 33.56
N VAL A 162 4.86 -15.09 32.26
CA VAL A 162 6.05 -14.58 31.58
C VAL A 162 5.70 -13.28 30.87
N VAL A 163 6.51 -12.24 31.07
CA VAL A 163 6.50 -11.03 30.25
C VAL A 163 7.85 -10.94 29.56
N SER A 164 7.89 -10.91 28.24
CA SER A 164 9.12 -10.78 27.45
C SER A 164 9.03 -9.65 26.46
N GLY A 165 10.19 -9.15 26.02
CA GLY A 165 10.26 -8.26 24.88
C GLY A 165 11.56 -8.43 24.11
N THR A 166 11.44 -8.39 22.79
CA THR A 166 12.60 -8.25 21.89
C THR A 166 12.62 -6.85 21.34
N VAL A 167 13.70 -6.13 21.59
CA VAL A 167 13.85 -4.72 21.24
C VAL A 167 15.01 -4.61 20.25
N ARG A 168 14.86 -3.92 19.13
CA ARG A 168 16.00 -3.72 18.23
C ARG A 168 16.74 -2.41 18.52
N GLY A 169 17.90 -2.29 17.89
CA GLY A 169 18.65 -1.04 17.79
C GLY A 169 17.85 0.12 17.17
N PRO A 170 18.31 1.37 17.34
CA PRO A 170 17.61 2.55 16.83
C PRO A 170 17.54 2.63 15.29
N LEU A 171 18.48 2.02 14.58
CA LEU A 171 18.56 2.06 13.12
C LEU A 171 18.00 0.77 12.49
N VAL A 172 17.39 0.92 11.31
CA VAL A 172 16.89 -0.20 10.48
C VAL A 172 17.66 -0.19 9.17
N ASP A 173 18.18 -1.35 8.78
CA ASP A 173 18.77 -1.54 7.45
C ASP A 173 17.69 -1.47 6.37
N LEU A 174 18.06 -1.07 5.14
CA LEU A 174 17.16 -1.20 4.00
C LEU A 174 16.73 -2.65 3.79
N CYS A 175 15.55 -2.80 3.18
CA CYS A 175 15.13 -4.06 2.59
C CYS A 175 16.22 -4.61 1.65
N GLU A 176 16.42 -5.92 1.68
CA GLU A 176 17.45 -6.59 0.87
C GLU A 176 17.22 -6.37 -0.63
N GLU A 177 15.96 -6.27 -1.04
CA GLU A 177 15.53 -6.00 -2.41
C GLU A 177 16.04 -4.65 -2.92
N ALA A 178 16.07 -3.62 -2.07
CA ALA A 178 16.63 -2.32 -2.46
C ALA A 178 18.15 -2.40 -2.66
N LYS A 179 18.85 -3.20 -1.86
CA LYS A 179 20.30 -3.41 -2.01
C LYS A 179 20.65 -4.12 -3.32
N LEU A 180 19.78 -5.03 -3.75
CA LEU A 180 19.93 -5.75 -5.02
C LEU A 180 19.58 -4.87 -6.23
N PHE A 181 18.55 -4.03 -6.08
CA PHE A 181 18.07 -3.20 -7.18
C PHE A 181 18.96 -1.99 -7.42
N PHE A 182 19.21 -1.18 -6.38
CA PHE A 182 19.98 0.06 -6.50
C PHE A 182 21.48 -0.22 -6.35
N ASN A 183 22.10 -0.68 -7.44
CA ASN A 183 23.55 -0.86 -7.48
C ASN A 183 24.30 0.50 -7.52
N ASP A 184 25.62 0.48 -7.32
CA ASP A 184 26.46 1.68 -7.31
C ASP A 184 26.35 2.50 -8.60
N GLU A 185 26.14 1.85 -9.74
CA GLU A 185 25.99 2.49 -11.06
C GLU A 185 24.68 3.30 -11.14
N GLU A 186 23.55 2.71 -10.74
CA GLU A 186 22.25 3.40 -10.70
C GLU A 186 22.23 4.55 -9.70
N LEU A 187 22.86 4.37 -8.53
CA LEU A 187 22.99 5.41 -7.53
C LEU A 187 23.92 6.55 -7.98
N SER A 188 24.97 6.23 -8.74
CA SER A 188 25.88 7.22 -9.30
C SER A 188 25.19 8.15 -10.31
N HIS A 189 24.23 7.64 -11.11
CA HIS A 189 23.42 8.47 -12.00
C HIS A 189 22.55 9.48 -11.25
N ALA A 190 22.19 9.20 -9.99
CA ALA A 190 21.48 10.12 -9.12
C ALA A 190 22.42 11.06 -8.32
N ASN A 191 23.74 11.02 -8.55
CA ASN A 191 24.78 11.68 -7.75
C ASN A 191 24.74 11.30 -6.26
N VAL A 192 24.33 10.08 -5.93
CA VAL A 192 24.33 9.56 -4.57
C VAL A 192 25.31 8.40 -4.49
N SER A 193 26.33 8.48 -3.62
CA SER A 193 27.18 7.30 -3.37
C SER A 193 26.37 6.27 -2.58
N SER A 194 26.49 4.99 -2.90
CA SER A 194 25.85 3.92 -2.12
C SER A 194 26.16 4.02 -0.64
N SER A 195 27.44 4.17 -0.28
CA SER A 195 27.83 4.32 1.12
C SER A 195 27.17 5.50 1.84
N THR A 196 26.80 6.57 1.13
CA THR A 196 26.08 7.73 1.67
C THR A 196 24.57 7.52 1.66
N ALA A 197 24.02 6.90 0.61
CA ALA A 197 22.61 6.49 0.56
C ALA A 197 22.32 5.56 1.74
N PHE A 198 23.06 4.46 1.85
CA PHE A 198 22.92 3.39 2.84
C PHE A 198 23.16 3.82 4.29
N LYS A 199 24.00 4.85 4.55
CA LYS A 199 24.26 5.33 5.92
C LYS A 199 23.33 6.44 6.41
N SER A 200 22.51 7.04 5.54
CA SER A 200 21.68 8.20 5.89
C SER A 200 20.18 7.88 6.00
N PHE A 201 19.82 6.60 5.95
CA PHE A 201 18.43 6.21 5.90
C PHE A 201 17.68 6.46 7.20
N LYS A 202 16.45 6.91 7.01
CA LYS A 202 15.59 7.52 8.02
C LYS A 202 14.52 6.58 8.56
N MET A 203 14.59 5.29 8.22
CA MET A 203 13.56 4.33 8.60
C MET A 203 13.62 4.07 10.11
N LYS A 204 12.47 4.17 10.76
CA LYS A 204 12.30 3.99 12.21
C LYS A 204 11.52 2.74 12.57
N MET A 205 11.10 1.95 11.58
CA MET A 205 10.38 0.69 11.75
C MET A 205 10.83 -0.32 10.69
N SER A 206 11.06 -1.58 11.08
CA SER A 206 11.41 -2.67 10.17
C SER A 206 10.17 -3.42 9.67
N TYR A 207 10.35 -4.26 8.65
CA TYR A 207 9.31 -5.18 8.17
C TYR A 207 8.74 -6.05 9.30
N ASP A 208 9.61 -6.71 10.07
CA ASP A 208 9.18 -7.61 11.15
C ASP A 208 8.35 -6.90 12.22
N GLU A 209 8.67 -5.64 12.52
CA GLU A 209 7.89 -4.81 13.44
C GLU A 209 6.53 -4.45 12.87
N MET A 210 6.47 -4.03 11.60
CA MET A 210 5.19 -3.75 10.94
C MET A 210 4.31 -4.99 10.91
N ARG A 211 4.89 -6.15 10.56
CA ARG A 211 4.20 -7.43 10.54
C ARG A 211 3.69 -7.80 11.93
N TYR A 212 4.54 -7.66 12.95
CA TYR A 212 4.16 -7.94 14.34
C TYR A 212 3.03 -7.02 14.80
N ASP A 213 3.10 -5.73 14.48
CA ASP A 213 2.04 -4.76 14.77
C ASP A 213 0.73 -5.15 14.07
N LEU A 214 0.75 -5.44 12.76
CA LEU A 214 -0.43 -5.90 12.02
C LEU A 214 -0.98 -7.20 12.60
N GLN A 215 -0.12 -8.12 13.04
CA GLN A 215 -0.53 -9.35 13.72
C GLN A 215 -1.20 -9.07 15.07
N GLY A 216 -0.71 -8.09 15.83
CA GLY A 216 -1.38 -7.59 17.03
C GLY A 216 -2.77 -7.07 16.71
N GLY A 217 -2.92 -6.26 15.66
CA GLY A 217 -4.21 -5.77 15.17
C GLY A 217 -5.17 -6.90 14.74
N TRP A 218 -4.65 -7.88 14.01
CA TRP A 218 -5.35 -9.10 13.61
C TRP A 218 -5.86 -9.92 14.80
N ASN A 219 -4.98 -10.18 15.76
CA ASN A 219 -5.31 -10.95 16.96
C ASN A 219 -6.35 -10.23 17.81
N LYS A 220 -6.21 -8.90 17.95
CA LYS A 220 -7.17 -8.07 18.67
C LYS A 220 -8.55 -8.13 18.03
N TYR A 221 -8.64 -7.95 16.70
CA TYR A 221 -9.91 -8.06 15.99
C TYR A 221 -10.54 -9.44 16.21
N ASN A 222 -9.78 -10.52 15.99
CA ASN A 222 -10.28 -11.88 16.19
C ASN A 222 -10.80 -12.11 17.61
N GLY A 223 -10.02 -11.74 18.64
CA GLY A 223 -10.37 -12.00 20.03
C GLY A 223 -11.58 -11.20 20.53
N GLU A 224 -11.81 -10.00 20.00
CA GLU A 224 -12.97 -9.18 20.37
C GLU A 224 -14.22 -9.56 19.56
N PHE A 225 -14.09 -9.77 18.26
CA PHE A 225 -15.23 -10.02 17.36
C PHE A 225 -15.77 -11.44 17.48
N GLU A 226 -14.91 -12.41 17.81
CA GLU A 226 -15.35 -13.77 18.15
C GLU A 226 -16.27 -13.77 19.37
N LYS A 227 -16.01 -12.90 20.38
CA LYS A 227 -16.88 -12.75 21.55
C LYS A 227 -18.23 -12.11 21.21
N MET A 228 -18.29 -11.31 20.15
CA MET A 228 -19.51 -10.64 19.68
C MET A 228 -20.30 -11.46 18.66
N GLY A 229 -19.81 -12.63 18.25
CA GLY A 229 -20.44 -13.44 17.20
C GLY A 229 -20.35 -12.83 15.80
N LEU A 230 -19.41 -11.90 15.59
CA LEU A 230 -19.17 -11.26 14.30
C LEU A 230 -18.21 -12.08 13.44
N PRO A 231 -18.18 -11.87 12.10
CA PRO A 231 -17.31 -12.62 11.21
C PRO A 231 -15.83 -12.47 11.59
N LYS A 232 -15.10 -13.60 11.58
CA LYS A 232 -13.63 -13.60 11.63
C LYS A 232 -13.09 -12.83 10.41
N PRO A 233 -11.90 -12.20 10.50
CA PRO A 233 -11.28 -11.57 9.35
C PRO A 233 -11.20 -12.54 8.17
N TYR A 234 -11.39 -12.01 6.98
CA TYR A 234 -11.37 -12.80 5.77
C TYR A 234 -10.78 -12.00 4.62
N VAL A 235 -10.23 -12.70 3.64
CA VAL A 235 -9.88 -12.13 2.35
C VAL A 235 -10.95 -12.54 1.34
N PRO A 236 -11.75 -11.60 0.81
CA PRO A 236 -12.66 -11.91 -0.29
C PRO A 236 -11.86 -12.32 -1.54
N TYR A 237 -12.25 -13.40 -2.21
CA TYR A 237 -11.65 -13.79 -3.47
C TYR A 237 -11.76 -12.63 -4.47
N ASN A 238 -10.63 -12.29 -5.10
CA ASN A 238 -10.64 -11.45 -6.28
C ASN A 238 -10.67 -12.33 -7.52
N VAL A 239 -11.81 -12.36 -8.22
CA VAL A 239 -11.90 -13.12 -9.46
C VAL A 239 -11.15 -12.42 -10.61
N GLY A 240 -10.86 -11.12 -10.51
CA GLY A 240 -10.08 -10.41 -11.52
C GLY A 240 -8.57 -10.60 -11.42
N GLY A 241 -8.05 -11.09 -10.29
CA GLY A 241 -6.62 -11.26 -10.03
C GLY A 241 -5.79 -10.01 -10.30
N ALA A 242 -4.70 -10.16 -11.04
CA ALA A 242 -3.76 -9.08 -11.33
C ALA A 242 -4.35 -7.93 -12.16
N VAL A 243 -5.49 -8.11 -12.87
CA VAL A 243 -6.03 -7.06 -13.75
C VAL A 243 -6.55 -5.86 -12.96
N PRO A 244 -7.48 -6.00 -11.99
CA PRO A 244 -7.86 -4.90 -11.10
C PRO A 244 -6.68 -4.26 -10.37
N ALA A 245 -5.68 -5.07 -9.97
CA ALA A 245 -4.48 -4.58 -9.31
C ALA A 245 -3.67 -3.67 -10.25
N LEU A 246 -3.41 -4.11 -11.48
CA LEU A 246 -2.72 -3.30 -12.50
C LEU A 246 -3.52 -2.05 -12.86
N THR A 247 -4.84 -2.15 -13.00
CA THR A 247 -5.72 -0.98 -13.20
C THR A 247 -5.55 0.01 -12.06
N TRP A 248 -5.52 -0.47 -10.80
CA TRP A 248 -5.27 0.37 -9.64
C TRP A 248 -3.88 1.01 -9.67
N LEU A 249 -2.82 0.28 -10.03
CA LEU A 249 -1.46 0.81 -10.13
C LEU A 249 -1.36 1.96 -11.16
N PHE A 250 -1.92 1.74 -12.36
CA PHE A 250 -1.90 2.73 -13.44
C PHE A 250 -2.83 3.92 -13.15
N ALA A 251 -3.87 3.72 -12.34
CA ALA A 251 -4.72 4.79 -11.85
C ALA A 251 -3.99 5.63 -10.80
N GLU A 252 -3.62 5.02 -9.67
CA GLU A 252 -3.24 5.70 -8.42
C GLU A 252 -1.78 6.10 -8.34
N GLY A 253 -0.89 5.45 -9.11
CA GLY A 253 0.54 5.79 -9.21
C GLY A 253 0.81 7.20 -9.77
N GLY A 254 -0.24 7.96 -10.07
CA GLY A 254 -0.15 9.32 -10.62
C GLY A 254 0.02 9.34 -12.14
N VAL A 255 -0.27 8.23 -12.83
CA VAL A 255 -0.15 8.16 -14.29
C VAL A 255 -1.42 8.68 -14.98
N SER A 256 -2.61 8.53 -14.36
CA SER A 256 -3.85 9.16 -14.85
C SER A 256 -4.80 9.58 -13.71
N ASP A 257 -5.01 10.90 -13.61
CA ASP A 257 -5.89 11.55 -12.64
C ASP A 257 -7.36 11.15 -12.78
N SER A 258 -7.83 10.71 -13.96
CA SER A 258 -9.26 10.41 -14.20
C SER A 258 -9.64 8.97 -13.81
N ILE A 259 -8.76 8.00 -14.02
CA ILE A 259 -8.97 6.59 -13.65
C ILE A 259 -8.95 6.45 -12.13
N SER A 260 -8.06 7.21 -11.46
CA SER A 260 -8.03 7.32 -9.98
C SER A 260 -9.42 7.65 -9.42
N LYS A 261 -10.16 8.55 -10.07
CA LYS A 261 -11.47 9.06 -9.60
C LYS A 261 -12.56 8.01 -9.65
N GLN A 262 -12.54 7.11 -10.63
CA GLN A 262 -13.63 6.15 -10.84
C GLN A 262 -13.40 4.80 -10.15
N TYR A 263 -12.16 4.35 -10.02
CA TYR A 263 -11.89 2.98 -9.55
C TYR A 263 -11.74 2.88 -8.02
N VAL A 264 -11.22 3.94 -7.38
CA VAL A 264 -10.81 3.90 -5.97
C VAL A 264 -11.86 4.43 -5.02
N PHE A 265 -12.62 5.45 -5.43
CA PHE A 265 -13.59 6.12 -4.56
C PHE A 265 -15.04 5.79 -4.87
N ASN A 266 -15.29 5.05 -5.97
CA ASN A 266 -16.63 4.75 -6.47
C ASN A 266 -17.05 3.28 -6.24
N LYS A 267 -16.15 2.44 -5.71
CA LYS A 267 -16.47 1.02 -5.42
C LYS A 267 -17.56 0.88 -4.35
N ASP A 268 -17.73 1.90 -3.50
CA ASP A 268 -18.73 1.93 -2.43
C ASP A 268 -20.05 2.64 -2.80
N GLY A 269 -20.21 3.08 -4.06
CA GLY A 269 -21.47 3.65 -4.53
C GLY A 269 -21.96 4.83 -3.67
N LEU A 270 -21.04 5.71 -3.26
CA LEU A 270 -21.42 6.95 -2.58
C LEU A 270 -22.15 7.85 -3.58
N ASP A 271 -23.49 7.74 -3.55
CA ASP A 271 -24.40 8.70 -4.16
C ASP A 271 -23.92 10.13 -3.83
N PRO A 272 -23.65 10.99 -4.82
CA PRO A 272 -23.24 12.38 -4.62
C PRO A 272 -24.16 13.17 -3.67
N LEU A 273 -25.40 12.73 -3.48
CA LEU A 273 -26.39 13.32 -2.56
C LEU A 273 -26.15 12.99 -1.07
N MET A 274 -25.25 12.06 -0.75
CA MET A 274 -24.98 11.60 0.62
C MET A 274 -23.95 12.45 1.38
N ARG A 275 -23.49 13.58 0.83
CA ARG A 275 -22.53 14.51 1.47
C ARG A 275 -23.02 15.18 2.76
N ASN A 276 -24.29 15.01 3.14
CA ASN A 276 -24.93 15.79 4.19
C ASN A 276 -25.20 15.09 5.53
N TYR A 277 -24.77 13.84 5.77
CA TYR A 277 -25.08 13.16 7.05
C TYR A 277 -23.93 12.34 7.65
N SER A 278 -23.97 12.28 9.00
CA SER A 278 -23.23 11.45 9.97
C SER A 278 -22.24 10.44 9.41
N VAL A 279 -21.01 10.51 9.89
CA VAL A 279 -19.89 9.60 9.62
C VAL A 279 -20.37 8.15 9.53
N LYS A 280 -20.46 7.64 8.30
CA LYS A 280 -21.03 6.32 8.00
C LYS A 280 -19.95 5.27 8.15
N HIS A 281 -20.27 4.17 8.83
CA HIS A 281 -19.41 2.99 8.93
C HIS A 281 -18.90 2.55 7.54
N GLY A 282 -17.62 2.17 7.47
CA GLY A 282 -16.96 1.72 6.25
C GLY A 282 -16.44 2.82 5.33
N THR A 283 -16.43 4.08 5.77
CA THR A 283 -15.94 5.23 4.96
C THR A 283 -14.63 5.80 5.49
N GLU A 284 -13.86 6.50 4.65
CA GLU A 284 -12.61 7.14 5.05
C GLU A 284 -12.80 8.16 6.20
N PRO A 285 -13.87 8.98 6.25
CA PRO A 285 -14.13 9.85 7.39
C PRO A 285 -14.35 9.07 8.69
N ALA A 286 -14.98 7.90 8.63
CA ALA A 286 -15.19 7.03 9.80
C ALA A 286 -13.90 6.43 10.32
N LEU A 287 -13.01 5.99 9.41
CA LEU A 287 -11.69 5.53 9.82
C LEU A 287 -10.86 6.68 10.41
N LYS A 288 -10.89 7.88 9.82
CA LYS A 288 -10.21 9.07 10.36
C LYS A 288 -10.66 9.36 11.80
N GLU A 289 -11.96 9.45 12.04
CA GLU A 289 -12.51 9.76 13.37
C GLU A 289 -12.14 8.66 14.38
N ALA A 290 -12.26 7.39 13.99
CA ALA A 290 -11.88 6.26 14.83
C ALA A 290 -10.38 6.30 15.23
N MET A 291 -9.51 6.68 14.29
CA MET A 291 -8.08 6.87 14.57
C MET A 291 -7.85 8.00 15.57
N GLN A 292 -8.48 9.17 15.38
CA GLN A 292 -8.34 10.29 16.29
C GLN A 292 -8.83 9.93 17.70
N LEU A 293 -10.02 9.35 17.80
CA LEU A 293 -10.60 8.94 19.08
C LEU A 293 -9.71 7.94 19.82
N LYS A 294 -9.17 6.94 19.12
CA LYS A 294 -8.29 5.92 19.71
C LYS A 294 -6.98 6.53 20.20
N ALA A 295 -6.33 7.35 19.38
CA ALA A 295 -5.07 8.01 19.75
C ALA A 295 -5.25 8.93 20.97
N THR A 296 -6.30 9.75 20.96
CA THR A 296 -6.63 10.65 22.09
C THR A 296 -6.95 9.87 23.36
N ARG A 297 -7.76 8.81 23.27
CA ARG A 297 -8.13 7.99 24.42
C ARG A 297 -6.93 7.26 25.03
N GLU A 298 -6.02 6.76 24.20
CA GLU A 298 -4.86 5.99 24.65
C GLU A 298 -3.66 6.88 24.99
N GLY A 299 -3.73 8.17 24.68
CA GLY A 299 -2.66 9.13 24.97
C GLY A 299 -1.34 8.79 24.25
N ARG A 300 -1.41 8.08 23.12
CA ARG A 300 -0.24 7.66 22.33
C ARG A 300 -0.53 7.68 20.83
N PRO A 301 0.50 7.83 19.98
CA PRO A 301 0.37 7.63 18.54
C PRO A 301 -0.03 6.19 18.19
N LEU A 302 -0.75 6.02 17.08
CA LEU A 302 -1.19 4.72 16.57
C LEU A 302 -0.09 4.01 15.80
N THR A 303 0.02 2.70 16.00
CA THR A 303 0.90 1.82 15.22
C THR A 303 0.19 1.35 13.93
N PRO A 304 0.92 0.77 12.95
CA PRO A 304 0.29 0.18 11.77
C PRO A 304 -0.77 -0.87 12.12
N GLY A 305 -0.55 -1.62 13.21
CA GLY A 305 -1.51 -2.58 13.76
C GLY A 305 -2.79 -1.96 14.27
N ASP A 306 -2.69 -0.82 14.96
CA ASP A 306 -3.85 -0.07 15.44
C ASP A 306 -4.71 0.43 14.26
N VAL A 307 -4.07 1.00 13.23
CA VAL A 307 -4.76 1.48 12.02
C VAL A 307 -5.42 0.32 11.29
N PHE A 308 -4.70 -0.79 11.12
CA PHE A 308 -5.24 -2.00 10.49
C PHE A 308 -6.44 -2.57 11.26
N TYR A 309 -6.36 -2.66 12.58
CA TYR A 309 -7.47 -3.09 13.43
C TYR A 309 -8.70 -2.20 13.26
N LEU A 310 -8.55 -0.88 13.30
CA LEU A 310 -9.66 0.05 13.09
C LEU A 310 -10.24 -0.06 11.68
N ALA A 311 -9.38 -0.21 10.67
CA ALA A 311 -9.81 -0.39 9.29
C ALA A 311 -10.59 -1.71 9.09
N MET A 312 -10.19 -2.79 9.76
CA MET A 312 -10.95 -4.05 9.74
C MET A 312 -12.32 -3.91 10.40
N ILE A 313 -12.45 -3.12 11.47
CA ILE A 313 -13.77 -2.82 12.05
C ILE A 313 -14.65 -2.15 11.00
N GLN A 314 -14.13 -1.10 10.36
CA GLN A 314 -14.87 -0.35 9.35
C GLN A 314 -15.20 -1.21 8.12
N ALA A 315 -14.34 -2.18 7.78
CA ALA A 315 -14.50 -3.06 6.63
C ALA A 315 -15.19 -4.41 6.96
N ASP A 316 -15.84 -4.53 8.12
CA ASP A 316 -16.55 -5.74 8.56
C ASP A 316 -15.70 -7.03 8.48
N GLY A 317 -14.41 -6.90 8.79
CA GLY A 317 -13.44 -8.01 8.78
C GLY A 317 -12.86 -8.31 7.40
N SER A 318 -13.26 -7.61 6.34
CA SER A 318 -12.65 -7.74 5.02
C SER A 318 -11.23 -7.15 5.02
N VAL A 319 -10.23 -8.02 5.06
CA VAL A 319 -8.80 -7.63 5.11
C VAL A 319 -8.39 -6.80 3.91
N ARG A 320 -8.86 -7.21 2.72
CA ARG A 320 -8.61 -6.48 1.48
C ARG A 320 -9.19 -5.07 1.52
N ASN A 321 -10.46 -4.94 1.89
CA ASN A 321 -11.11 -3.64 1.94
C ASN A 321 -10.54 -2.78 3.08
N ALA A 322 -10.13 -3.38 4.20
CA ALA A 322 -9.43 -2.67 5.27
C ALA A 322 -8.10 -2.04 4.79
N MET A 323 -7.31 -2.77 3.99
CA MET A 323 -6.08 -2.23 3.41
C MET A 323 -6.36 -1.06 2.46
N LEU A 324 -7.37 -1.19 1.59
CA LEU A 324 -7.78 -0.10 0.69
C LEU A 324 -8.28 1.12 1.47
N LEU A 325 -9.14 0.90 2.46
CA LEU A 325 -9.71 1.96 3.28
C LEU A 325 -8.63 2.74 4.05
N ALA A 326 -7.68 2.01 4.65
CA ALA A 326 -6.53 2.61 5.30
C ALA A 326 -5.65 3.40 4.31
N HIS A 327 -5.35 2.82 3.14
CA HIS A 327 -4.60 3.49 2.08
C HIS A 327 -5.26 4.82 1.68
N ASN A 328 -6.54 4.80 1.29
CA ASN A 328 -7.28 5.97 0.83
C ASN A 328 -7.35 7.05 1.91
N THR A 329 -7.69 6.66 3.14
CA THR A 329 -7.80 7.58 4.27
C THR A 329 -6.47 8.29 4.52
N LEU A 330 -5.38 7.52 4.63
CA LEU A 330 -4.04 8.05 4.89
C LEU A 330 -3.56 8.92 3.72
N ARG A 331 -3.73 8.47 2.48
CA ARG A 331 -3.36 9.26 1.30
C ARG A 331 -4.10 10.61 1.29
N SER A 332 -5.39 10.61 1.61
CA SER A 332 -6.19 11.84 1.64
C SER A 332 -5.80 12.80 2.77
N LEU A 333 -5.39 12.27 3.92
CA LEU A 333 -4.79 13.08 4.99
C LEU A 333 -3.45 13.69 4.56
N ALA A 334 -2.70 13.01 3.68
CA ALA A 334 -1.39 13.46 3.21
C ALA A 334 -1.45 14.49 2.08
N ARG A 335 -2.43 14.40 1.16
CA ARG A 335 -2.45 15.15 -0.10
C ARG A 335 -3.65 16.09 -0.23
N ALA A 336 -3.38 17.31 -0.69
CA ALA A 336 -4.43 18.21 -1.15
C ALA A 336 -5.05 17.66 -2.46
N GLY A 337 -6.39 17.59 -2.53
CA GLY A 337 -7.13 17.20 -3.74
C GLY A 337 -7.93 15.90 -3.61
N ASP A 338 -7.55 15.01 -2.70
CA ASP A 338 -8.22 13.70 -2.53
C ASP A 338 -9.53 13.82 -1.73
N ALA A 339 -9.68 14.91 -0.96
CA ALA A 339 -10.85 15.19 -0.12
C ALA A 339 -12.17 15.24 -0.88
N ALA A 340 -12.14 15.60 -2.16
CA ALA A 340 -13.34 15.62 -3.00
C ALA A 340 -13.94 14.22 -3.23
N TYR A 341 -13.14 13.17 -3.03
CA TYR A 341 -13.53 11.78 -3.27
C TYR A 341 -13.70 10.99 -1.99
N THR A 342 -12.83 11.19 -1.00
CA THR A 342 -12.89 10.49 0.29
C THR A 342 -13.75 11.20 1.33
N GLY A 343 -14.05 12.48 1.13
CA GLY A 343 -14.59 13.35 2.19
C GLY A 343 -13.59 13.67 3.31
N VAL A 344 -12.32 13.25 3.18
CA VAL A 344 -11.26 13.49 4.17
C VAL A 344 -10.33 14.60 3.68
N SER A 345 -10.41 15.78 4.30
CA SER A 345 -9.48 16.88 4.03
C SER A 345 -8.05 16.54 4.44
N GLN A 346 -7.09 17.10 3.70
CA GLN A 346 -5.67 17.04 4.03
C GLN A 346 -5.45 17.53 5.47
N ASP A 347 -4.66 16.78 6.23
CA ASP A 347 -4.42 17.02 7.65
C ASP A 347 -2.99 16.57 8.01
N PRO A 348 -1.96 17.37 7.73
CA PRO A 348 -0.57 17.00 7.97
C PRO A 348 -0.24 16.73 9.45
N ALA A 349 -1.10 17.22 10.35
CA ALA A 349 -1.03 17.01 11.80
C ALA A 349 -1.17 15.52 12.19
N PHE A 350 -1.72 14.69 11.31
CA PHE A 350 -1.77 13.24 11.48
C PHE A 350 -0.38 12.59 11.47
N TYR A 351 0.55 13.14 10.67
CA TYR A 351 1.86 12.56 10.42
C TYR A 351 2.98 13.21 11.20
N ASN A 352 2.88 14.52 11.39
CA ASN A 352 3.99 15.36 11.84
C ASN A 352 3.65 16.07 13.14
N ALA A 353 4.42 15.78 14.20
CA ALA A 353 4.34 16.50 15.47
C ALA A 353 4.47 18.01 15.28
N ASN A 354 5.38 18.43 14.38
CA ASN A 354 5.69 19.83 14.12
C ASN A 354 4.60 20.58 13.33
N ALA A 355 3.65 19.88 12.71
CA ALA A 355 2.56 20.53 11.98
C ALA A 355 1.44 21.01 12.92
N GLN A 356 1.41 20.49 14.16
CA GLN A 356 0.52 20.98 15.19
C GLN A 356 1.21 22.18 15.86
N ASN A 357 0.75 23.41 15.60
CA ASN A 357 1.28 24.65 16.21
C ASN A 357 1.15 24.69 17.76
N SER A 358 0.79 23.58 18.41
CA SER A 358 0.83 23.40 19.86
C SER A 358 1.79 22.26 20.21
N ALA A 359 2.84 22.56 20.96
CA ALA A 359 3.83 21.58 21.45
C ALA A 359 3.25 20.48 22.36
N ALA A 360 1.93 20.44 22.59
CA ALA A 360 1.26 19.60 23.56
C ALA A 360 0.50 18.39 22.97
N VAL A 361 0.38 18.28 21.64
CA VAL A 361 -0.36 17.17 21.01
C VAL A 361 0.58 16.35 20.14
N PRO A 362 0.92 15.11 20.55
CA PRO A 362 1.75 14.22 19.74
C PRO A 362 1.03 13.87 18.43
N PRO A 363 1.77 13.49 17.37
CA PRO A 363 1.16 13.09 16.10
C PRO A 363 0.24 11.88 16.32
N TYR A 364 -0.83 11.79 15.52
CA TYR A 364 -1.77 10.69 15.61
C TYR A 364 -1.17 9.34 15.23
N LEU A 365 -0.12 9.34 14.40
CA LEU A 365 0.55 8.13 13.91
C LEU A 365 2.01 8.07 14.39
N VAL A 366 2.50 6.85 14.66
CA VAL A 366 3.93 6.67 14.94
C VAL A 366 4.78 7.11 13.75
N THR A 367 5.95 7.65 14.05
CA THR A 367 6.95 7.96 13.02
C THR A 367 7.63 6.68 12.56
N ILE A 368 7.37 6.27 11.31
CA ILE A 368 8.00 5.11 10.65
C ILE A 368 9.15 5.53 9.73
N ARG A 369 9.22 6.81 9.35
CA ARG A 369 10.36 7.44 8.65
C ARG A 369 10.63 8.84 9.20
N GLU A 370 11.89 9.20 9.42
CA GLU A 370 12.29 10.57 9.75
C GLU A 370 12.05 11.53 8.56
N GLY A 371 11.59 12.74 8.84
CA GLY A 371 11.19 13.70 7.80
C GLY A 371 9.74 13.46 7.37
N ASP A 372 9.52 13.22 6.08
CA ASP A 372 8.19 12.88 5.57
C ASP A 372 7.78 11.49 6.06
N ASN A 373 6.79 11.48 6.95
CA ASN A 373 6.17 10.28 7.49
C ASN A 373 4.92 9.87 6.68
N ALA A 374 4.34 10.76 5.87
CA ALA A 374 3.06 10.48 5.21
C ALA A 374 3.18 9.46 4.07
N GLY A 375 4.16 9.67 3.18
CA GLY A 375 4.50 8.77 2.07
C GLY A 375 4.54 7.29 2.46
N PRO A 376 5.45 6.92 3.39
CA PRO A 376 5.58 5.57 3.90
C PRO A 376 4.28 4.90 4.32
N TRP A 377 3.41 5.63 5.03
CA TRP A 377 2.17 5.09 5.57
C TRP A 377 1.21 4.66 4.47
N TYR A 378 0.83 5.55 3.56
CA TYR A 378 -0.12 5.16 2.53
C TYR A 378 0.50 4.19 1.51
N HIS A 379 1.82 4.21 1.26
CA HIS A 379 2.47 3.22 0.40
C HIS A 379 2.42 1.81 0.99
N LEU A 380 2.70 1.68 2.29
CA LEU A 380 2.63 0.39 2.99
C LEU A 380 1.26 -0.29 2.81
N PHE A 381 0.18 0.43 3.12
CA PHE A 381 -1.19 -0.08 3.00
C PHE A 381 -1.63 -0.25 1.53
N GLY A 382 -1.18 0.64 0.65
CA GLY A 382 -1.51 0.59 -0.78
C GLY A 382 -0.91 -0.62 -1.47
N THR A 383 0.37 -0.92 -1.24
CA THR A 383 1.00 -2.09 -1.86
C THR A 383 0.54 -3.39 -1.21
N ALA A 384 0.21 -3.39 0.09
CA ALA A 384 -0.46 -4.53 0.72
C ALA A 384 -1.84 -4.81 0.11
N PHE A 385 -2.63 -3.77 -0.17
CA PHE A 385 -3.88 -3.91 -0.91
C PHE A 385 -3.65 -4.44 -2.32
N PHE A 386 -2.70 -3.87 -3.07
CA PHE A 386 -2.38 -4.30 -4.43
C PHE A 386 -1.99 -5.78 -4.46
N GLU A 387 -1.17 -6.24 -3.51
CA GLU A 387 -0.80 -7.65 -3.38
C GLU A 387 -2.02 -8.55 -3.11
N LEU A 388 -2.88 -8.16 -2.16
CA LEU A 388 -4.10 -8.92 -1.87
C LEU A 388 -5.03 -9.01 -3.10
N GLU A 389 -5.06 -7.95 -3.91
CA GLU A 389 -5.82 -7.93 -5.16
C GLU A 389 -5.14 -8.78 -6.25
N SER A 390 -3.80 -8.76 -6.34
CA SER A 390 -3.03 -9.49 -7.36
C SER A 390 -3.02 -11.01 -7.16
N GLN A 391 -3.11 -11.47 -5.90
CA GLN A 391 -3.16 -12.88 -5.51
C GLN A 391 -4.48 -13.60 -5.88
N GLY A 392 -5.39 -12.93 -6.58
CA GLY A 392 -6.63 -13.53 -7.07
C GLY A 392 -6.44 -14.66 -8.08
N GLN A 393 -7.55 -15.33 -8.42
CA GLN A 393 -7.58 -16.63 -9.13
C GLN A 393 -7.01 -16.60 -10.56
N TRP A 394 -6.88 -15.42 -11.16
CA TRP A 394 -6.32 -15.21 -12.48
C TRP A 394 -4.93 -14.59 -12.34
N GLY A 395 -3.93 -15.46 -12.21
CA GLY A 395 -2.54 -15.03 -12.08
C GLY A 395 -2.06 -14.18 -13.27
N PRO A 396 -1.02 -13.35 -13.08
CA PRO A 396 -0.50 -12.35 -14.03
C PRO A 396 -0.06 -12.86 -15.42
N LEU A 397 -0.04 -14.18 -15.63
CA LEU A 397 0.61 -14.83 -16.77
C LEU A 397 -0.06 -14.61 -18.14
N ALA A 398 -1.35 -14.30 -18.20
CA ALA A 398 -2.05 -14.15 -19.49
C ALA A 398 -2.00 -12.73 -20.05
N SER A 399 -1.88 -11.71 -19.20
CA SER A 399 -1.93 -10.30 -19.61
C SER A 399 -0.55 -9.64 -19.69
N ILE A 400 0.38 -9.95 -18.77
CA ILE A 400 1.67 -9.26 -18.70
C ILE A 400 2.66 -9.74 -19.77
N LYS A 401 2.62 -11.04 -20.11
CA LYS A 401 3.52 -11.63 -21.11
C LYS A 401 3.33 -11.01 -22.51
N ASP A 402 2.13 -10.54 -22.81
CA ASP A 402 1.80 -9.89 -24.09
C ASP A 402 1.96 -8.35 -24.03
N MET A 403 2.08 -7.76 -22.83
CA MET A 403 2.19 -6.31 -22.63
C MET A 403 3.64 -5.78 -22.69
N LEU A 404 4.64 -6.65 -22.48
CA LEU A 404 6.04 -6.27 -22.35
C LEU A 404 6.92 -6.95 -23.41
N THR A 405 6.81 -6.49 -24.66
CA THR A 405 7.74 -6.85 -25.74
C THR A 405 9.07 -6.08 -25.70
N TRP A 406 9.40 -5.42 -24.58
CA TRP A 406 10.64 -4.65 -24.44
C TRP A 406 11.82 -5.59 -24.15
N GLU A 407 12.85 -5.59 -25.00
CA GLU A 407 14.01 -6.49 -24.90
C GLU A 407 14.73 -6.43 -23.54
N ASN A 408 14.72 -5.28 -22.85
CA ASN A 408 15.29 -5.14 -21.50
C ASN A 408 14.48 -5.86 -20.40
N ALA A 409 13.19 -6.15 -20.61
CA ALA A 409 12.40 -6.92 -19.65
C ALA A 409 12.73 -8.43 -19.72
N LYS A 410 13.34 -8.93 -20.81
CA LYS A 410 13.68 -10.36 -20.95
C LYS A 410 14.68 -10.84 -19.91
N GLY A 411 15.60 -9.99 -19.46
CA GLY A 411 16.53 -10.32 -18.37
C GLY A 411 15.79 -10.51 -17.04
N LEU A 412 14.84 -9.61 -16.76
CA LEU A 412 14.04 -9.57 -15.54
C LEU A 412 12.98 -10.69 -15.48
N LEU A 413 12.42 -11.08 -16.64
CA LEU A 413 11.31 -12.05 -16.76
C LEU A 413 11.76 -13.51 -16.97
N SER A 414 13.07 -13.78 -16.94
CA SER A 414 13.61 -15.14 -17.07
C SER A 414 13.43 -15.99 -15.79
N GLY A 415 13.07 -15.37 -14.67
CA GLY A 415 12.64 -16.04 -13.44
C GLY A 415 11.19 -16.50 -13.51
N ASN A 416 10.85 -17.64 -12.89
CA ASN A 416 9.49 -18.18 -12.85
C ASN A 416 8.49 -17.19 -12.21
N LEU A 417 7.78 -16.42 -13.06
CA LEU A 417 6.82 -15.35 -12.70
C LEU A 417 5.54 -15.84 -11.97
N TYR A 418 5.48 -17.11 -11.63
CA TYR A 418 4.42 -17.67 -10.80
C TYR A 418 5.05 -18.62 -9.80
N THR A 419 5.67 -18.02 -8.78
CA THR A 419 5.83 -18.69 -7.51
C THR A 419 4.79 -18.02 -6.61
N PRO A 420 3.66 -18.68 -6.29
CA PRO A 420 2.79 -18.22 -5.21
C PRO A 420 3.69 -17.90 -4.03
N ALA A 421 3.43 -16.77 -3.40
CA ALA A 421 4.12 -16.30 -2.20
C ALA A 421 4.27 -17.45 -1.20
N LYS A 422 5.43 -18.12 -1.19
CA LYS A 422 5.82 -18.97 -0.07
C LYS A 422 6.42 -18.05 0.96
N ASP A 423 5.96 -18.18 2.20
CA ASP A 423 6.65 -17.62 3.36
C ASP A 423 6.86 -16.09 3.26
N ASP A 424 5.75 -15.37 3.09
CA ASP A 424 5.66 -13.90 3.05
C ASP A 424 6.34 -13.19 1.86
N ALA A 425 6.89 -13.92 0.89
CA ALA A 425 7.40 -13.32 -0.33
C ALA A 425 6.29 -12.59 -1.11
N GLN A 426 6.51 -11.35 -1.52
CA GLN A 426 5.55 -10.63 -2.37
C GLN A 426 5.35 -11.33 -3.73
N SER A 427 4.20 -11.13 -4.36
CA SER A 427 3.97 -11.62 -5.71
C SER A 427 4.88 -10.90 -6.70
N THR A 428 5.19 -11.59 -7.80
CA THR A 428 5.88 -11.00 -8.95
C THR A 428 5.12 -9.78 -9.51
N SER A 429 3.79 -9.73 -9.36
CA SER A 429 3.02 -8.54 -9.74
C SER A 429 3.39 -7.33 -8.88
N SER A 430 3.57 -7.49 -7.57
CA SER A 430 3.97 -6.41 -6.67
C SER A 430 5.41 -5.98 -6.90
N GLU A 431 6.30 -6.93 -7.19
CA GLU A 431 7.67 -6.64 -7.64
C GLU A 431 7.66 -5.76 -8.89
N LEU A 432 6.95 -6.20 -9.95
CA LEU A 432 6.84 -5.48 -11.20
C LEU A 432 6.20 -4.10 -11.01
N ALA A 433 5.20 -3.98 -10.15
CA ALA A 433 4.55 -2.72 -9.84
C ALA A 433 5.53 -1.71 -9.21
N ASN A 434 6.30 -2.17 -8.23
CA ASN A 434 7.29 -1.34 -7.54
C ASN A 434 8.41 -0.91 -8.50
N LEU A 435 8.87 -1.82 -9.36
CA LEU A 435 9.87 -1.54 -10.40
C LEU A 435 9.36 -0.53 -11.44
N ALA A 436 8.13 -0.72 -11.93
CA ALA A 436 7.49 0.18 -12.87
C ALA A 436 7.35 1.60 -12.29
N GLU A 437 7.02 1.71 -11.01
CA GLU A 437 6.97 2.99 -10.32
C GLU A 437 8.35 3.69 -10.28
N GLN A 438 9.43 2.98 -9.94
CA GLN A 438 10.77 3.59 -9.93
C GLN A 438 11.20 4.02 -11.33
N TYR A 439 10.94 3.19 -12.34
CA TYR A 439 11.23 3.51 -13.73
C TYR A 439 10.46 4.75 -14.20
N TYR A 440 9.16 4.84 -13.87
CA TYR A 440 8.35 6.03 -14.16
C TYR A 440 8.92 7.29 -13.50
N ARG A 441 9.33 7.20 -12.23
CA ARG A 441 9.93 8.35 -11.51
C ARG A 441 11.23 8.83 -12.16
N GLN A 442 12.10 7.90 -12.53
CA GLN A 442 13.38 8.21 -13.16
C GLN A 442 13.20 8.78 -14.57
N LEU A 443 12.50 8.05 -15.46
CA LEU A 443 12.47 8.41 -16.88
C LEU A 443 11.46 9.49 -17.24
N LEU A 444 10.27 9.44 -16.66
CA LEU A 444 9.18 10.34 -17.04
C LEU A 444 9.05 11.52 -16.07
N GLY A 445 9.42 11.31 -14.81
CA GLY A 445 9.34 12.33 -13.76
C GLY A 445 10.57 13.21 -13.61
N ASN A 446 11.73 12.80 -14.14
CA ASN A 446 13.05 13.39 -13.82
C ASN A 446 13.24 13.55 -12.29
N ARG A 447 12.79 12.54 -11.52
CA ARG A 447 12.87 12.53 -10.05
C ARG A 447 13.92 11.53 -9.61
N ASN A 448 14.67 11.88 -8.57
CA ASN A 448 15.62 10.95 -7.95
C ASN A 448 14.89 9.70 -7.42
N PRO A 449 15.56 8.52 -7.46
CA PRO A 449 15.05 7.31 -6.83
C PRO A 449 14.70 7.57 -5.36
N ASP A 450 13.58 7.01 -4.89
CA ASP A 450 13.15 7.09 -3.50
C ASP A 450 13.23 5.69 -2.94
N ILE A 451 14.42 5.38 -2.41
CA ILE A 451 14.82 4.03 -2.02
C ILE A 451 14.05 3.60 -0.78
N GLU A 452 13.80 4.50 0.17
CA GLU A 452 12.97 4.16 1.33
C GLU A 452 11.54 3.84 0.89
N LYS A 453 10.96 4.65 -0.01
CA LYS A 453 9.64 4.35 -0.57
C LYS A 453 9.61 3.00 -1.29
N PHE A 454 10.67 2.67 -2.03
CA PHE A 454 10.79 1.33 -2.63
C PHE A 454 10.69 0.24 -1.56
N CYS A 455 11.38 0.38 -0.43
CA CYS A 455 11.27 -0.59 0.67
C CYS A 455 9.90 -0.63 1.32
N PHE A 456 9.21 0.50 1.52
CA PHE A 456 7.83 0.47 2.02
C PHE A 456 6.86 -0.21 1.06
N ASN A 457 7.07 -0.08 -0.25
CA ASN A 457 6.30 -0.84 -1.25
C ASN A 457 6.61 -2.35 -1.14
N VAL A 458 7.89 -2.75 -1.05
CA VAL A 458 8.28 -4.16 -0.84
C VAL A 458 7.64 -4.73 0.41
N TRP A 459 7.77 -4.03 1.54
CA TRP A 459 7.20 -4.45 2.81
C TRP A 459 5.68 -4.50 2.75
N GLY A 460 5.03 -3.54 2.10
CA GLY A 460 3.59 -3.58 1.84
C GLY A 460 3.20 -4.85 1.08
N GLY A 461 3.92 -5.18 0.00
CA GLY A 461 3.73 -6.41 -0.75
C GLY A 461 3.90 -7.66 0.12
N GLN A 462 4.97 -7.74 0.90
CA GLN A 462 5.21 -8.87 1.82
C GLN A 462 4.12 -9.01 2.88
N LEU A 463 3.63 -7.89 3.44
CA LEU A 463 2.50 -7.89 4.39
C LEU A 463 1.20 -8.35 3.74
N GLY A 464 0.92 -7.92 2.51
CA GLY A 464 -0.25 -8.38 1.75
C GLY A 464 -0.20 -9.89 1.50
N ALA A 465 0.97 -10.43 1.16
CA ALA A 465 1.19 -11.85 0.94
C ALA A 465 1.03 -12.67 2.23
N TRP A 466 1.61 -12.18 3.32
CA TRP A 466 1.43 -12.76 4.65
C TRP A 466 -0.06 -12.83 5.04
N LEU A 467 -0.79 -11.71 4.88
CA LEU A 467 -2.23 -11.64 5.18
C LEU A 467 -3.05 -12.56 4.31
N TRP A 468 -2.75 -12.64 3.01
CA TRP A 468 -3.36 -13.59 2.09
C TRP A 468 -3.21 -15.02 2.61
N ASN A 469 -2.03 -15.38 3.11
CA ASN A 469 -1.75 -16.72 3.60
C ASN A 469 -2.48 -17.05 4.91
N ILE A 470 -2.50 -16.13 5.88
CA ILE A 470 -3.11 -16.40 7.19
C ILE A 470 -4.63 -16.25 7.23
N ALA A 471 -5.20 -15.44 6.34
CA ALA A 471 -6.63 -15.15 6.39
C ALA A 471 -7.48 -16.28 5.79
N PRO A 472 -8.62 -16.61 6.42
CA PRO A 472 -9.69 -17.36 5.75
C PRO A 472 -10.09 -16.67 4.44
N LYS A 473 -10.31 -17.47 3.38
CA LYS A 473 -10.76 -16.95 2.10
C LYS A 473 -12.28 -17.04 2.06
N SER A 474 -12.95 -16.01 1.56
CA SER A 474 -14.41 -15.98 1.40
C SER A 474 -14.81 -15.77 -0.05
N GLY A 475 -15.92 -16.37 -0.46
CA GLY A 475 -16.38 -16.39 -1.85
C GLY A 475 -16.15 -17.74 -2.53
N VAL A 476 -16.50 -17.83 -3.81
CA VAL A 476 -16.38 -19.08 -4.57
C VAL A 476 -14.93 -19.29 -4.98
N ASP A 477 -14.29 -20.33 -4.45
CA ASP A 477 -13.01 -20.79 -4.97
C ASP A 477 -13.22 -21.51 -6.31
N ILE A 478 -12.98 -20.83 -7.43
CA ILE A 478 -13.08 -21.44 -8.77
C ILE A 478 -11.81 -22.23 -9.13
N SER A 479 -10.74 -22.16 -8.32
CA SER A 479 -9.48 -22.86 -8.61
C SER A 479 -9.59 -24.38 -8.41
N GLY A 480 -10.47 -24.81 -7.49
CA GLY A 480 -10.79 -26.21 -7.22
C GLY A 480 -11.95 -26.77 -8.05
N ALA A 481 -12.60 -25.96 -8.89
CA ALA A 481 -13.57 -26.46 -9.84
C ALA A 481 -12.85 -27.34 -10.88
N LYS A 482 -12.75 -28.64 -10.59
CA LYS A 482 -12.43 -29.72 -11.54
C LYS A 482 -13.22 -29.55 -12.85
N GLY A 483 -14.39 -28.91 -12.73
CA GLY A 483 -15.21 -28.39 -13.81
C GLY A 483 -14.49 -27.47 -14.80
N VAL A 484 -13.52 -26.60 -14.47
CA VAL A 484 -12.94 -25.72 -15.53
C VAL A 484 -12.02 -26.50 -16.47
N ALA A 485 -11.25 -27.46 -15.97
CA ALA A 485 -10.44 -28.33 -16.82
C ALA A 485 -11.27 -29.39 -17.56
N ASP A 486 -12.32 -29.93 -16.94
CA ASP A 486 -13.23 -30.92 -17.55
C ASP A 486 -14.28 -30.26 -18.49
N TRP A 487 -14.70 -29.03 -18.22
CA TRP A 487 -15.54 -28.20 -19.10
C TRP A 487 -14.78 -27.75 -20.34
N VAL A 488 -13.45 -27.56 -20.21
CA VAL A 488 -12.56 -27.29 -21.35
C VAL A 488 -12.20 -28.57 -22.12
N LYS A 489 -12.26 -29.76 -21.51
CA LYS A 489 -11.96 -31.05 -22.18
C LYS A 489 -13.19 -31.79 -22.72
N GLY A 490 -14.40 -31.50 -22.24
CA GLY A 490 -15.61 -32.28 -22.51
C GLY A 490 -16.42 -31.93 -23.76
N TYR A 491 -16.02 -30.93 -24.56
CA TYR A 491 -16.72 -30.58 -25.80
C TYR A 491 -16.22 -31.41 -27.00
N THR A 492 -16.39 -32.73 -26.94
CA THR A 492 -16.65 -33.51 -28.16
C THR A 492 -18.16 -33.70 -28.25
N TRP A 493 -18.77 -32.88 -29.10
CA TRP A 493 -20.21 -32.89 -29.35
C TRP A 493 -20.59 -34.19 -30.08
N ASP A 494 -21.31 -35.09 -29.41
CA ASP A 494 -22.12 -36.13 -30.06
C ASP A 494 -23.49 -35.50 -30.41
N PRO A 495 -23.84 -35.35 -31.70
CA PRO A 495 -25.08 -34.72 -32.12
C PRO A 495 -26.35 -35.49 -31.71
N ALA A 496 -26.26 -36.73 -31.22
CA ALA A 496 -27.42 -37.63 -31.14
C ALA A 496 -28.26 -37.53 -29.84
N VAL A 497 -27.81 -36.89 -28.75
CA VAL A 497 -28.48 -37.08 -27.42
C VAL A 497 -28.87 -35.77 -26.70
N GLY A 498 -28.61 -34.60 -27.27
CA GLY A 498 -28.63 -33.34 -26.49
C GLY A 498 -29.96 -32.64 -26.20
N LEU A 499 -31.07 -32.92 -26.91
CA LEU A 499 -32.28 -32.08 -26.81
C LEU A 499 -33.42 -32.67 -25.97
N ALA A 500 -33.47 -34.00 -25.80
CA ALA A 500 -34.59 -34.67 -25.12
C ALA A 500 -34.50 -34.65 -23.58
N SER A 501 -33.29 -34.58 -23.01
CA SER A 501 -33.09 -34.62 -21.55
C SER A 501 -33.22 -33.25 -20.87
N TYR A 502 -33.02 -32.16 -21.61
CA TYR A 502 -33.06 -30.81 -21.04
C TYR A 502 -34.49 -30.25 -20.92
N VAL A 503 -35.39 -30.62 -21.82
CA VAL A 503 -36.79 -30.15 -21.82
C VAL A 503 -37.62 -30.81 -20.71
N LYS A 504 -37.27 -32.03 -20.27
CA LYS A 504 -38.07 -32.77 -19.27
C LYS A 504 -37.93 -32.25 -17.83
N ASN A 505 -36.84 -31.55 -17.51
CA ASN A 505 -36.59 -31.05 -16.15
C ASN A 505 -37.03 -29.59 -15.92
N TYR A 506 -37.37 -28.84 -16.97
CA TYR A 506 -37.69 -27.40 -16.86
C TYR A 506 -39.18 -27.04 -17.06
N VAL A 507 -40.03 -28.00 -17.45
CA VAL A 507 -41.44 -27.71 -17.83
C VAL A 507 -42.46 -28.04 -16.73
N THR A 508 -42.09 -28.65 -15.59
CA THR A 508 -43.06 -29.06 -14.54
C THR A 508 -43.01 -28.30 -13.21
N GLY A 509 -42.31 -27.18 -13.11
CA GLY A 509 -42.30 -26.34 -11.90
C GLY A 509 -42.89 -24.95 -12.15
N GLY A 510 -44.21 -24.82 -12.02
CA GLY A 510 -44.88 -23.52 -12.09
C GLY A 510 -44.55 -22.63 -10.91
N THR A 511 -44.15 -21.39 -11.18
CA THR A 511 -44.69 -20.15 -10.58
C THR A 511 -44.06 -18.96 -11.30
N THR A 512 -44.92 -17.98 -11.62
CA THR A 512 -44.63 -16.72 -12.28
C THR A 512 -43.63 -15.88 -11.47
N ALA A 513 -42.39 -15.78 -11.94
CA ALA A 513 -41.41 -14.79 -11.48
C ALA A 513 -41.00 -13.88 -12.64
N THR A 514 -41.21 -12.59 -12.44
CA THR A 514 -40.91 -11.48 -13.35
C THR A 514 -39.44 -11.44 -13.78
N LYS A 515 -39.21 -11.15 -15.07
CA LYS A 515 -37.90 -10.88 -15.68
C LYS A 515 -37.17 -9.75 -14.94
N THR A 516 -36.27 -10.09 -14.04
CA THR A 516 -35.11 -9.27 -13.71
C THR A 516 -33.87 -10.06 -14.13
N GLN A 517 -33.15 -9.56 -15.12
CA GLN A 517 -31.89 -10.17 -15.56
C GLN A 517 -30.86 -10.08 -14.43
N PRO A 518 -30.35 -11.20 -13.90
CA PRO A 518 -29.21 -11.14 -13.00
C PRO A 518 -27.94 -10.88 -13.82
N THR A 519 -27.17 -9.91 -13.36
CA THR A 519 -25.83 -9.56 -13.83
C THR A 519 -24.79 -10.33 -13.01
N VAL A 520 -23.78 -10.91 -13.68
CA VAL A 520 -22.35 -11.00 -13.31
C VAL A 520 -21.70 -12.13 -14.14
N SER A 521 -20.56 -11.78 -14.74
CA SER A 521 -19.71 -12.46 -15.73
C SER A 521 -18.42 -12.97 -15.09
N ILE A 522 -17.80 -14.07 -15.57
CA ILE A 522 -16.34 -14.37 -15.57
C ILE A 522 -16.04 -15.50 -16.63
N PHE A 523 -15.11 -15.27 -17.58
CA PHE A 523 -14.87 -16.02 -18.85
C PHE A 523 -14.11 -17.36 -18.77
N GLY A 524 -14.18 -18.17 -19.84
CA GLY A 524 -13.26 -19.28 -20.24
C GLY A 524 -12.76 -19.08 -21.71
N ALA A 525 -11.92 -19.87 -22.40
CA ALA A 525 -11.18 -21.13 -22.22
C ALA A 525 -9.74 -20.98 -22.81
N LYS A 526 -8.79 -21.85 -22.42
CA LYS A 526 -7.35 -21.77 -22.76
C LYS A 526 -7.03 -22.33 -24.17
N ASN A 527 -6.03 -21.72 -24.82
CA ASN A 527 -5.29 -22.15 -26.03
C ASN A 527 -5.73 -21.59 -27.40
N ALA A 528 -5.58 -20.27 -27.59
CA ALA A 528 -5.22 -19.70 -28.89
C ALA A 528 -4.44 -18.41 -28.64
N LYS A 529 -3.35 -18.15 -29.37
CA LYS A 529 -2.59 -16.89 -29.26
C LYS A 529 -3.51 -15.73 -29.69
N PRO A 530 -3.94 -14.82 -28.80
CA PRO A 530 -4.73 -13.68 -29.24
C PRO A 530 -3.80 -12.73 -30.02
N LYS A 531 -4.15 -12.44 -31.28
CA LYS A 531 -3.50 -11.38 -32.05
C LYS A 531 -4.46 -10.20 -32.09
N PRO A 532 -4.07 -8.98 -31.67
CA PRO A 532 -4.97 -7.83 -31.68
C PRO A 532 -5.42 -7.54 -33.12
N LYS A 533 -6.74 -7.47 -33.35
CA LYS A 533 -7.32 -7.23 -34.68
C LYS A 533 -7.88 -5.81 -34.85
N LEU A 534 -8.26 -5.08 -33.78
CA LEU A 534 -8.84 -3.73 -33.89
C LEU A 534 -8.53 -2.82 -32.69
N VAL A 535 -8.29 -1.54 -32.97
CA VAL A 535 -8.13 -0.41 -32.06
C VAL A 535 -9.16 0.64 -32.43
N MET A 536 -9.89 1.22 -31.48
CA MET A 536 -10.75 2.38 -31.70
C MET A 536 -10.22 3.56 -30.91
N THR A 537 -10.21 4.73 -31.53
CA THR A 537 -9.79 6.00 -30.94
C THR A 537 -10.94 7.01 -31.02
N GLY A 538 -11.29 7.64 -29.90
CA GLY A 538 -12.07 8.89 -29.81
C GLY A 538 -13.36 8.96 -30.59
N SER A 539 -14.50 8.67 -29.96
CA SER A 539 -15.79 8.71 -30.67
C SER A 539 -16.97 8.71 -29.71
N PRO A 540 -17.99 9.58 -29.86
CA PRO A 540 -19.22 9.51 -29.09
C PRO A 540 -20.08 8.35 -29.63
N ILE A 541 -19.68 7.10 -29.35
CA ILE A 541 -20.37 5.89 -29.82
C ILE A 541 -20.56 4.86 -28.69
N ASN A 542 -21.77 4.35 -28.62
CA ASN A 542 -22.06 3.07 -28.01
C ASN A 542 -21.59 1.96 -28.95
N MET A 543 -21.12 0.85 -28.37
CA MET A 543 -20.66 -0.29 -29.16
C MET A 543 -21.39 -1.55 -28.76
N THR A 544 -21.68 -2.40 -29.72
CA THR A 544 -22.23 -3.72 -29.49
C THR A 544 -21.50 -4.73 -30.35
N TRP A 545 -21.04 -5.81 -29.76
CA TRP A 545 -20.48 -6.95 -30.46
C TRP A 545 -21.43 -8.13 -30.37
N GLU A 546 -21.70 -8.76 -31.51
CA GLU A 546 -22.61 -9.90 -31.62
C GLU A 546 -21.94 -11.01 -32.42
N GLY A 547 -21.80 -12.20 -31.86
CA GLY A 547 -21.20 -13.34 -32.55
C GLY A 547 -21.39 -14.63 -31.76
N GLN A 548 -21.58 -15.77 -32.46
CA GLN A 548 -21.73 -17.09 -31.82
C GLN A 548 -22.80 -17.14 -30.70
N ASN A 549 -23.96 -16.50 -30.89
CA ASN A 549 -25.03 -16.34 -29.90
C ASN A 549 -24.64 -15.56 -28.62
N LEU A 550 -23.49 -14.91 -28.64
CA LEU A 550 -23.00 -14.05 -27.59
C LEU A 550 -23.18 -12.59 -28.01
N LYS A 551 -23.42 -11.74 -27.02
CA LYS A 551 -23.61 -10.30 -27.20
C LYS A 551 -22.94 -9.57 -26.05
N MET A 552 -22.13 -8.58 -26.38
CA MET A 552 -21.53 -7.65 -25.44
C MET A 552 -21.80 -6.24 -25.93
N ALA A 553 -21.98 -5.27 -25.03
CA ALA A 553 -22.19 -3.88 -25.40
C ALA A 553 -21.51 -2.94 -24.41
N ILE A 554 -21.04 -1.80 -24.89
CA ILE A 554 -20.62 -0.68 -24.06
C ILE A 554 -21.54 0.50 -24.30
N ASP A 555 -22.03 1.05 -23.21
CA ASP A 555 -22.71 2.35 -23.17
C ASP A 555 -21.67 3.40 -22.77
N GLN A 556 -21.44 4.34 -23.68
CA GLN A 556 -20.40 5.33 -23.51
C GLN A 556 -20.76 6.45 -22.54
N ASN A 557 -22.05 6.77 -22.43
CA ASN A 557 -22.56 7.82 -21.57
C ASN A 557 -22.43 7.43 -20.10
N THR A 558 -22.60 6.13 -19.81
CA THR A 558 -22.52 5.58 -18.46
C THR A 558 -21.17 4.92 -18.15
N GLY A 559 -20.36 4.62 -19.17
CA GLY A 559 -19.15 3.80 -19.06
C GLY A 559 -19.44 2.33 -18.74
N ALA A 560 -20.71 1.90 -18.84
CA ALA A 560 -21.12 0.56 -18.47
C ALA A 560 -20.85 -0.46 -19.58
N LEU A 561 -20.37 -1.64 -19.19
CA LEU A 561 -20.17 -2.80 -20.05
C LEU A 561 -21.23 -3.86 -19.72
N TYR A 562 -21.97 -4.32 -20.72
CA TYR A 562 -23.06 -5.29 -20.61
C TYR A 562 -22.76 -6.54 -21.46
N GLY A 563 -23.25 -7.69 -21.02
CA GLY A 563 -23.17 -8.93 -21.79
C GLY A 563 -21.78 -9.62 -21.75
N TYR A 564 -21.51 -10.47 -22.74
CA TYR A 564 -20.36 -11.37 -22.77
C TYR A 564 -19.90 -11.63 -24.20
N MET A 565 -18.61 -11.43 -24.49
CA MET A 565 -17.89 -11.86 -25.70
C MET A 565 -16.44 -12.16 -25.29
N PRO A 566 -15.79 -13.21 -25.81
CA PRO A 566 -14.48 -13.67 -25.34
C PRO A 566 -13.34 -12.76 -25.84
N PHE A 567 -13.42 -11.46 -25.58
CA PHE A 567 -12.45 -10.46 -25.97
C PHE A 567 -11.57 -10.05 -24.79
N SER A 568 -10.36 -9.61 -25.12
CA SER A 568 -9.57 -8.75 -24.24
C SER A 568 -9.87 -7.30 -24.62
N ILE A 569 -10.26 -6.48 -23.64
CA ILE A 569 -10.62 -5.06 -23.86
C ILE A 569 -9.72 -4.18 -22.98
N TRP A 570 -9.21 -3.09 -23.54
CA TRP A 570 -8.43 -2.10 -22.80
C TRP A 570 -8.94 -0.69 -23.12
N PRO A 571 -9.43 0.06 -22.11
CA PRO A 571 -9.74 1.47 -22.29
C PRO A 571 -8.43 2.29 -22.39
N VAL A 572 -8.43 3.32 -23.23
CA VAL A 572 -7.30 4.24 -23.41
C VAL A 572 -7.85 5.65 -23.28
N GLN A 573 -7.31 6.47 -22.38
CA GLN A 573 -7.77 7.84 -22.26
C GLN A 573 -7.12 8.74 -23.33
N GLU A 574 -7.90 9.61 -23.94
CA GLU A 574 -7.42 10.57 -24.93
C GLU A 574 -7.15 11.95 -24.31
N LYS A 575 -6.40 12.78 -25.06
CA LYS A 575 -5.96 14.11 -24.60
C LYS A 575 -7.11 15.07 -24.32
N ASP A 576 -8.24 14.90 -25.00
CA ASP A 576 -9.43 15.73 -24.84
C ASP A 576 -10.36 15.25 -23.71
N GLY A 577 -9.95 14.23 -22.95
CA GLY A 577 -10.73 13.65 -21.87
C GLY A 577 -11.75 12.60 -22.29
N THR A 578 -11.90 12.34 -23.59
CA THR A 578 -12.65 11.17 -24.07
C THR A 578 -11.83 9.89 -23.87
N TRP A 579 -12.41 8.73 -24.19
CA TRP A 579 -11.73 7.45 -24.09
C TRP A 579 -11.91 6.61 -25.36
N ALA A 580 -10.80 6.01 -25.74
CA ALA A 580 -10.57 5.04 -26.79
C ALA A 580 -10.64 3.61 -26.22
N MET A 581 -10.69 2.62 -27.10
CA MET A 581 -10.73 1.22 -26.69
C MET A 581 -9.92 0.36 -27.66
N LEU A 582 -9.00 -0.40 -27.11
CA LEU A 582 -8.33 -1.50 -27.80
C LEU A 582 -9.09 -2.78 -27.51
N TRP A 583 -9.33 -3.62 -28.52
CA TRP A 583 -9.78 -4.98 -28.24
C TRP A 583 -9.11 -6.03 -29.12
N SER A 584 -8.93 -7.21 -28.52
CA SER A 584 -8.41 -8.38 -29.19
C SER A 584 -9.44 -9.50 -29.12
N ALA A 585 -9.69 -10.13 -30.26
CA ALA A 585 -10.61 -11.25 -30.39
C ALA A 585 -9.83 -12.53 -30.69
N PRO A 586 -10.33 -13.71 -30.27
CA PRO A 586 -9.81 -14.99 -30.72
C PRO A 586 -9.75 -15.03 -32.26
N PRO A 587 -8.68 -15.60 -32.85
CA PRO A 587 -8.46 -15.55 -34.29
C PRO A 587 -9.62 -16.13 -35.09
N ASP A 588 -10.31 -17.14 -34.53
CA ASP A 588 -11.36 -17.92 -35.17
C ASP A 588 -12.78 -17.39 -34.92
N LEU A 589 -12.91 -16.28 -34.19
CA LEU A 589 -14.21 -15.71 -33.85
C LEU A 589 -14.72 -14.79 -34.97
N ASN A 590 -15.85 -15.16 -35.58
CA ASN A 590 -16.63 -14.26 -36.43
C ASN A 590 -17.61 -13.47 -35.57
N TYR A 591 -17.62 -12.16 -35.72
CA TYR A 591 -18.51 -11.27 -34.95
C TYR A 591 -18.85 -10.02 -35.75
N LYS A 592 -20.01 -9.45 -35.43
CA LYS A 592 -20.47 -8.16 -35.94
C LYS A 592 -20.26 -7.11 -34.87
N VAL A 593 -19.66 -5.99 -35.24
CA VAL A 593 -19.60 -4.78 -34.42
C VAL A 593 -20.68 -3.83 -34.91
N THR A 594 -21.50 -3.32 -34.01
CA THR A 594 -22.43 -2.22 -34.26
C THR A 594 -21.97 -1.03 -33.43
N LEU A 595 -21.73 0.09 -34.11
CA LEU A 595 -21.40 1.38 -33.53
C LEU A 595 -22.65 2.26 -33.63
N GLU A 596 -23.08 2.87 -32.53
CA GLU A 596 -24.23 3.76 -32.49
C GLU A 596 -23.82 5.10 -31.89
N GLY A 597 -24.02 6.22 -32.59
CA GLY A 597 -23.67 7.55 -32.09
C GLY A 597 -24.35 7.87 -30.75
N SER A 598 -23.60 7.94 -29.66
CA SER A 598 -24.08 8.50 -28.39
C SER A 598 -24.14 10.04 -28.43
N GLY A 599 -23.45 10.65 -29.40
CA GLY A 599 -23.36 12.08 -29.66
C GLY A 599 -22.96 12.38 -31.11
N GLY A 600 -22.91 13.66 -31.49
CA GLY A 600 -22.36 14.09 -32.79
C GLY A 600 -20.84 14.23 -32.73
N GLY A 601 -20.11 13.67 -33.70
CA GLY A 601 -18.64 13.77 -33.74
C GLY A 601 -18.01 12.96 -34.86
N ASN A 602 -16.68 12.85 -34.87
CA ASN A 602 -15.98 11.93 -35.76
C ASN A 602 -15.72 10.61 -35.05
N VAL A 603 -15.81 9.53 -35.81
CA VAL A 603 -15.42 8.19 -35.39
C VAL A 603 -14.11 7.80 -36.04
N HIS A 604 -13.15 7.34 -35.24
CA HIS A 604 -11.88 6.80 -35.72
C HIS A 604 -11.73 5.35 -35.27
N LEU A 605 -11.77 4.44 -36.22
CA LEU A 605 -11.55 3.02 -36.01
C LEU A 605 -10.30 2.59 -36.78
N VAL A 606 -9.44 1.80 -36.15
CA VAL A 606 -8.19 1.32 -36.72
C VAL A 606 -8.20 -0.21 -36.63
N ALA A 607 -8.37 -0.90 -37.74
CA ALA A 607 -8.15 -2.35 -37.79
C ALA A 607 -6.68 -2.64 -38.10
N ILE A 608 -6.08 -3.57 -37.35
CA ILE A 608 -4.71 -4.01 -37.58
C ILE A 608 -4.79 -5.48 -37.98
N ASP A 609 -4.33 -5.80 -39.19
CA ASP A 609 -4.14 -7.18 -39.61
C ASP A 609 -2.71 -7.62 -39.25
N PRO A 610 -2.54 -8.47 -38.24
CA PRO A 610 -1.23 -8.92 -37.79
C PRO A 610 -0.52 -9.82 -38.82
N GLU A 611 -1.23 -10.40 -39.79
CA GLU A 611 -0.61 -11.29 -40.78
C GLU A 611 -0.07 -10.53 -41.98
N SER A 612 -0.82 -9.54 -42.46
CA SER A 612 -0.39 -8.70 -43.57
C SER A 612 0.35 -7.42 -43.12
N SER A 613 0.41 -7.15 -41.81
CA SER A 613 0.89 -5.88 -41.26
C SER A 613 0.15 -4.66 -41.82
N GLN A 614 -1.07 -4.84 -42.30
CA GLN A 614 -1.91 -3.76 -42.80
C GLN A 614 -2.63 -3.08 -41.63
N ILE A 615 -2.62 -1.76 -41.67
CA ILE A 615 -3.37 -0.89 -40.77
C ILE A 615 -4.44 -0.21 -41.60
N ALA A 616 -5.71 -0.49 -41.30
CA ALA A 616 -6.86 0.13 -41.95
C ALA A 616 -7.51 1.13 -40.99
N THR A 617 -7.51 2.41 -41.37
CA THR A 617 -8.14 3.47 -40.57
C THR A 617 -9.46 3.88 -41.21
N TYR A 618 -10.58 3.73 -40.49
CA TYR A 618 -11.90 4.21 -40.86
C TYR A 618 -12.14 5.52 -40.10
N THR A 619 -12.33 6.59 -40.84
CA THR A 619 -12.71 7.89 -40.28
C THR A 619 -14.08 8.26 -40.85
N SER A 620 -15.05 8.55 -39.99
CA SER A 620 -16.37 8.97 -40.45
C SER A 620 -17.09 9.86 -39.45
N PRO A 621 -17.77 10.94 -39.89
CA PRO A 621 -18.67 11.67 -39.00
C PRO A 621 -19.87 10.80 -38.62
N VAL A 622 -20.26 10.80 -37.35
CA VAL A 622 -21.44 10.12 -36.81
C VAL A 622 -22.37 11.12 -36.18
N SER A 623 -23.68 11.00 -36.44
CA SER A 623 -24.72 11.75 -35.72
C SER A 623 -25.25 10.94 -34.53
N THR A 624 -25.84 11.60 -33.54
CA THR A 624 -26.53 10.91 -32.44
C THR A 624 -27.59 9.95 -32.98
N GLY A 625 -27.55 8.69 -32.53
CA GLY A 625 -28.44 7.60 -32.95
C GLY A 625 -28.07 6.95 -34.29
N GLU A 626 -27.10 7.49 -35.02
CA GLU A 626 -26.66 6.90 -36.28
C GLU A 626 -25.93 5.57 -36.05
N LYS A 627 -26.27 4.55 -36.85
CA LYS A 627 -25.71 3.21 -36.76
C LYS A 627 -24.74 2.91 -37.89
N MET A 628 -23.58 2.38 -37.51
CA MET A 628 -22.61 1.77 -38.41
C MET A 628 -22.36 0.33 -37.99
N THR A 629 -22.13 -0.55 -38.95
CA THR A 629 -21.88 -1.96 -38.70
C THR A 629 -20.64 -2.44 -39.41
N MET A 630 -19.91 -3.33 -38.75
CA MET A 630 -18.70 -3.95 -39.26
C MET A 630 -18.76 -5.46 -39.02
N ASP A 631 -18.75 -6.24 -40.08
CA ASP A 631 -18.65 -7.70 -39.99
C ASP A 631 -17.17 -8.10 -39.97
N VAL A 632 -16.72 -8.61 -38.83
CA VAL A 632 -15.36 -9.11 -38.62
C VAL A 632 -15.37 -10.62 -38.76
N SER A 633 -14.64 -11.13 -39.74
CA SER A 633 -14.48 -12.56 -39.93
C SER A 633 -13.06 -13.03 -39.60
N ALA A 634 -12.94 -14.29 -39.20
CA ALA A 634 -11.66 -14.94 -38.98
C ALA A 634 -10.77 -14.96 -40.23
N LYS A 635 -11.40 -14.95 -41.43
CA LYS A 635 -10.76 -15.17 -42.73
C LYS A 635 -10.48 -13.90 -43.52
N ASN A 636 -11.13 -12.77 -43.19
CA ASN A 636 -10.94 -11.52 -43.93
C ASN A 636 -9.79 -10.74 -43.29
N SER A 637 -8.83 -10.31 -44.13
CA SER A 637 -7.70 -9.49 -43.70
C SER A 637 -8.15 -8.13 -43.15
N LEU A 638 -9.17 -7.51 -43.74
CA LEU A 638 -9.71 -6.22 -43.27
C LEU A 638 -11.24 -6.17 -43.38
N PRO A 639 -11.97 -5.83 -42.29
CA PRO A 639 -13.42 -5.76 -42.32
C PRO A 639 -13.93 -4.50 -43.04
N SER A 640 -15.16 -4.48 -43.56
CA SER A 640 -15.79 -3.26 -44.09
C SER A 640 -16.67 -2.61 -43.03
N LEU A 641 -16.61 -1.28 -42.92
CA LEU A 641 -17.52 -0.51 -42.09
C LEU A 641 -18.62 0.06 -42.99
N SER A 642 -19.89 -0.15 -42.63
CA SER A 642 -21.04 0.31 -43.43
C SER A 642 -22.03 1.08 -42.55
N ARG A 643 -22.60 2.17 -43.06
CA ARG A 643 -23.71 2.88 -42.41
C ARG A 643 -25.01 2.10 -42.59
N ALA A 644 -26.01 2.40 -41.74
CA ALA A 644 -27.36 1.87 -41.89
C ALA A 644 -28.01 2.21 -43.26
N SER A 645 -27.57 3.28 -43.92
CA SER A 645 -27.97 3.65 -45.29
C SER A 645 -27.46 2.69 -46.38
N GLY A 646 -26.54 1.79 -46.04
CA GLY A 646 -25.82 0.93 -46.99
C GLY A 646 -24.55 1.58 -47.56
N GLU A 647 -24.23 2.83 -47.20
CA GLU A 647 -22.98 3.48 -47.58
C GLU A 647 -21.79 2.76 -46.92
N VAL A 648 -20.83 2.31 -47.74
CA VAL A 648 -19.61 1.66 -47.26
C VAL A 648 -18.51 2.71 -47.02
N ILE A 649 -18.03 2.78 -45.78
CA ILE A 649 -16.91 3.63 -45.37
C ILE A 649 -15.61 2.91 -45.72
N LYS A 650 -14.92 3.40 -46.75
CA LYS A 650 -13.65 2.84 -47.20
C LYS A 650 -12.53 3.20 -46.20
N PRO A 651 -11.74 2.22 -45.72
CA PRO A 651 -10.60 2.54 -44.87
C PRO A 651 -9.46 3.17 -45.67
N ALA A 652 -8.69 4.04 -45.02
CA ALA A 652 -7.34 4.36 -45.43
C ALA A 652 -6.42 3.21 -44.99
N VAL A 653 -5.97 2.40 -45.96
CA VAL A 653 -5.07 1.26 -45.70
C VAL A 653 -3.62 1.70 -45.85
N ARG A 654 -2.80 1.41 -44.85
CA ARG A 654 -1.35 1.58 -44.87
C ARG A 654 -0.71 0.25 -44.52
N THR A 655 0.30 -0.17 -45.28
CA THR A 655 1.16 -1.27 -44.85
C THR A 655 2.16 -0.68 -43.86
N ALA A 656 2.13 -1.13 -42.60
CA ALA A 656 3.18 -0.78 -41.66
C ALA A 656 4.46 -1.42 -42.18
N ASN A 657 5.46 -0.60 -42.53
CA ASN A 657 6.79 -1.12 -42.82
C ASN A 657 7.43 -1.50 -41.48
N LEU A 658 7.06 -2.67 -40.96
CA LEU A 658 7.63 -3.26 -39.75
C LEU A 658 9.00 -3.88 -40.05
N SER A 659 9.76 -3.33 -41.01
CA SER A 659 11.17 -3.65 -41.12
C SER A 659 11.76 -3.49 -39.72
N PRO A 660 12.42 -4.52 -39.15
CA PRO A 660 13.03 -4.40 -37.84
C PRO A 660 13.90 -3.15 -37.90
N ILE A 661 13.64 -2.21 -37.00
CA ILE A 661 14.51 -1.05 -36.81
C ILE A 661 15.90 -1.67 -36.59
N SER A 662 16.78 -1.56 -37.58
CA SER A 662 18.11 -2.15 -37.45
C SER A 662 18.77 -1.51 -36.24
N SER A 663 19.50 -2.32 -35.50
CA SER A 663 20.26 -1.93 -34.30
C SER A 663 21.36 -0.88 -34.55
N ASP A 664 21.43 -0.29 -35.75
CA ASP A 664 22.54 0.55 -36.20
C ASP A 664 22.27 2.06 -36.13
N VAL A 665 21.23 2.48 -35.41
CA VAL A 665 21.20 3.88 -34.92
C VAL A 665 22.13 3.95 -33.71
N GLN A 666 23.44 3.96 -33.97
CA GLN A 666 24.39 4.59 -33.06
C GLN A 666 23.90 6.01 -32.84
N ALA A 667 23.40 6.28 -31.64
CA ALA A 667 23.30 7.64 -31.15
C ALA A 667 24.73 8.20 -31.17
N THR A 668 25.05 8.99 -32.20
CA THR A 668 26.15 9.94 -32.13
C THR A 668 25.74 10.99 -31.11
N ALA A 669 25.94 10.66 -29.83
CA ALA A 669 26.09 11.67 -28.80
C ALA A 669 27.29 12.54 -29.22
N THR A 670 27.00 13.67 -29.85
CA THR A 670 27.97 14.76 -29.94
C THR A 670 28.29 15.15 -28.50
N ASP A 671 29.50 14.75 -28.07
CA ASP A 671 30.20 15.30 -26.91
C ASP A 671 30.28 16.83 -27.04
N ALA A 672 29.21 17.52 -26.66
CA ALA A 672 29.28 18.91 -26.27
C ALA A 672 29.55 18.94 -24.76
N GLY A 673 30.71 18.43 -24.37
CA GLY A 673 31.22 18.56 -23.01
C GLY A 673 31.25 20.04 -22.65
N ILE A 674 30.49 20.42 -21.63
CA ILE A 674 30.58 21.75 -21.03
C ILE A 674 32.05 21.92 -20.59
N PRO A 675 32.79 22.93 -21.10
CA PRO A 675 34.19 23.11 -20.75
C PRO A 675 34.34 23.18 -19.23
N GLY A 676 35.29 22.44 -18.66
CA GLY A 676 35.47 22.30 -17.20
C GLY A 676 35.67 23.60 -16.42
N TRP A 677 35.80 24.75 -17.08
CA TRP A 677 35.85 26.07 -16.47
C TRP A 677 34.46 26.71 -16.24
N VAL A 678 33.40 26.23 -16.89
CA VAL A 678 32.05 26.82 -16.79
C VAL A 678 31.44 26.58 -15.40
N VAL A 679 31.70 25.43 -14.78
CA VAL A 679 31.22 25.13 -13.42
C VAL A 679 31.89 26.01 -12.36
N PRO A 680 33.23 26.17 -12.32
CA PRO A 680 33.88 27.17 -11.48
C PRO A 680 33.40 28.60 -11.71
N ALA A 681 33.15 29.00 -12.97
CA ALA A 681 32.66 30.33 -13.32
C ALA A 681 31.24 30.58 -12.78
N LEU A 682 30.34 29.59 -12.88
CA LEU A 682 28.98 29.69 -12.33
C LEU A 682 28.99 29.82 -10.80
N ILE A 683 29.84 29.06 -10.13
CA ILE A 683 30.03 29.13 -8.67
C ILE A 683 30.57 30.52 -8.27
N GLY A 684 31.51 31.07 -9.05
CA GLY A 684 32.02 32.42 -8.85
C GLY A 684 30.95 33.51 -8.97
N VAL A 685 30.06 33.40 -9.97
CA VAL A 685 28.95 34.35 -10.18
C VAL A 685 27.92 34.28 -9.03
N ILE A 686 27.59 33.08 -8.56
CA ILE A 686 26.65 32.91 -7.43
C ILE A 686 27.25 33.46 -6.13
N ALA A 687 28.54 33.22 -5.87
CA ALA A 687 29.24 33.75 -4.70
C ALA A 687 29.31 35.28 -4.73
N ALA A 688 29.58 35.88 -5.89
CA ALA A 688 29.58 37.33 -6.07
C ALA A 688 28.19 37.95 -5.85
N ALA A 689 27.13 37.31 -6.34
CA ALA A 689 25.75 37.76 -6.12
C ALA A 689 25.34 37.69 -4.64
N ALA A 690 25.71 36.61 -3.93
CA ALA A 690 25.46 36.47 -2.50
C ALA A 690 26.21 37.55 -1.69
N LEU A 691 27.47 37.83 -2.03
CA LEU A 691 28.25 38.88 -1.39
C LEU A 691 27.64 40.27 -1.61
N LEU A 692 27.15 40.55 -2.83
CA LEU A 692 26.48 41.80 -3.16
C LEU A 692 25.20 41.99 -2.34
N ILE A 693 24.41 40.93 -2.13
CA ILE A 693 23.20 40.95 -1.29
C ILE A 693 23.56 41.25 0.17
N ILE A 694 24.61 40.63 0.70
CA ILE A 694 25.07 40.86 2.08
C ILE A 694 25.55 42.30 2.25
N VAL A 695 26.36 42.82 1.33
CA VAL A 695 26.83 44.22 1.37
C VAL A 695 25.64 45.18 1.29
N THR A 696 24.66 44.90 0.43
CA THR A 696 23.45 45.72 0.30
C THR A 696 22.63 45.72 1.59
N LEU A 697 22.46 44.56 2.24
CA LEU A 697 21.78 44.45 3.54
C LEU A 697 22.52 45.21 4.63
N VAL A 698 23.85 45.11 4.70
CA VAL A 698 24.68 45.84 5.66
C VAL A 698 24.57 47.35 5.44
N LEU A 699 24.59 47.82 4.19
CA LEU A 699 24.42 49.23 3.86
C LEU A 699 23.00 49.74 4.19
N LEU A 700 21.96 48.95 3.90
CA LEU A 700 20.57 49.30 4.24
C LEU A 700 20.33 49.36 5.76
N LEU A 701 20.97 48.46 6.52
CA LEU A 701 20.91 48.45 7.98
C LEU A 701 21.77 49.58 8.59
N GLY A 702 22.88 49.94 7.95
CA GLY A 702 23.72 51.07 8.34
C GLY A 702 23.07 52.44 8.09
N HIS A 703 22.31 52.58 6.99
CA HIS A 703 21.70 53.86 6.60
C HIS A 703 20.50 54.25 7.48
N LYS A 704 19.87 53.30 8.18
CA LYS A 704 18.80 53.60 9.15
C LYS A 704 19.29 54.25 10.46
N ARG A 705 20.61 54.39 10.68
CA ARG A 705 21.16 54.98 11.91
C ARG A 705 21.54 56.47 11.87
N THR A 706 21.42 57.17 10.73
CA THR A 706 21.86 58.58 10.62
C THR A 706 20.76 59.63 10.44
N LYS A 707 19.47 59.26 10.37
CA LYS A 707 18.36 60.23 10.29
C LYS A 707 17.56 60.37 11.59
N THR A 708 18.20 60.81 12.68
CA THR A 708 17.48 61.45 13.80
C THR A 708 18.39 62.33 14.67
N ILE A 709 19.03 63.36 14.12
CA ILE A 709 19.44 64.56 14.89
C ILE A 709 19.26 65.80 14.00
N ARG A 710 18.09 66.44 14.11
CA ARG A 710 17.84 67.88 13.92
C ARG A 710 16.39 68.16 14.34
N HIS A 711 16.20 68.34 15.64
CA HIS A 711 15.53 69.47 16.29
C HIS A 711 15.74 69.36 17.79
#